data_AF-A0A3S1BNK4-F1
#
_entry.id   AF-A0A3S1BNK4-F1
#
_cell.length_a   1.000
_cell.length_b   1.000
_cell.length_c   1.000
_cell.angle_alpha   90.00
_cell.angle_beta   90.00
_cell.angle_gamma   90.00
#
_symmetry.space_group_name_H-M   'P 1'
#
loop_
_entity.id
_entity.type
_entity.pdbx_description
1 polymer ?
#
loop_
_entity_poly.entity_id
_entity_poly.type
_entity_poly.pdbx_seq_one_letter_code
_entity_poly.pdbx_strand_id
1 'polypeptide(L)'
;MSGLKIDLQWSPVDDDIFITYGTSLHLFQAKERNGSFEVDEHEPQSTSTITQLASNTDLPFMKCVAWSPRPQPKNVFAVAQASGRVSIIGFGNDKNEDLVGKEFNVRFNRQCNYLSWNTLETNLLAEGLDRNRNEPCVLIWDVVNSMPEASDRTRHSFSEGPVTKPFAELGSGETSSSFSWCPTDSKTFLVGMANKHLRLYDLRDINKPRLETHHKCVAGICFEPLDRNRIASYMDSHIAIWDLRSFDRPINTITENKSVAKMTWCPTKVGVLSILCKDSPTVKLHDIRHAIYGADDVEQASVERNIQPFGKAILSSFAWHPTQENRLMTVLPNGTLRDMTIFERISMEWSSTFKLMMPFSKDTLRCVEESENYGDISAVMRNRINLRYGLEVDDIAKNLKAIEDEPHLHGLWRWILNLHNVINTQGPSNSRQRVSASVGIISTLGFDREDNSNLKSEPVAVQWKASEDAAYSSRTHYRSQQRRLALQLCGWQTDDNKDKFKAFINRLIEGGDPERATAIALFHLYIKRALEILSECAMNTTPSEGKPNLQAVAMALSGFTEDRNALWRRTCGTLRYQLENPYLRAIFAFAACDDDNYDDVLNEIGMSVEDRVAFALNFLPDAKLKVYLSKLTEELTKTGDLDGILLTGMSEKGIDLLENYMDRSCDVQTVAIATVFSMSNIVMKDTRVLEWIEGYRDLLDRWRLWHQRAQFDIVRQTFIHDHRVLPQVHISCNFCSNQISNTQSLMNKDRMMISSGGNQYRGPQSRPKMPHNKPKISCCQSCRKALPRCAICLAHMGTLSGLGADTSGSGVKLTEFGAWFTWCQTCRHGGHADHLTQWFSEHSDCPVTGCSCKCIAQDAVSRRVPRENTTTDCNEIAVT
;
A
#
# COMPACT_ATOMS: atom_id res chain seq x y z
N MET A 1 -45.24 20.06 -31.31
CA MET A 1 -44.87 18.88 -32.11
C MET A 1 -43.93 18.04 -31.27
N SER A 2 -44.40 16.96 -30.63
CA SER A 2 -43.52 16.03 -29.93
C SER A 2 -42.67 15.30 -30.97
N GLY A 3 -41.36 15.50 -30.97
CA GLY A 3 -40.45 14.83 -31.90
C GLY A 3 -40.66 13.33 -31.90
N LEU A 4 -40.52 12.69 -33.07
CA LEU A 4 -40.54 11.24 -33.19
C LEU A 4 -39.51 10.64 -32.23
N LYS A 5 -39.96 9.94 -31.19
CA LYS A 5 -39.07 9.23 -30.27
C LYS A 5 -38.79 7.85 -30.88
N ILE A 6 -37.62 7.70 -31.49
CA ILE A 6 -37.13 6.40 -31.95
C ILE A 6 -36.46 5.73 -30.75
N ASP A 7 -36.92 4.52 -30.42
CA ASP A 7 -36.33 3.71 -29.36
C ASP A 7 -35.66 2.45 -29.96
N LEU A 8 -34.83 1.80 -29.16
CA LEU A 8 -33.97 0.69 -29.56
C LEU A 8 -34.06 -0.44 -28.54
N GLN A 9 -34.20 -1.66 -29.03
CA GLN A 9 -34.26 -2.88 -28.23
C GLN A 9 -33.51 -4.02 -28.92
N TRP A 10 -32.64 -4.72 -28.18
CA TRP A 10 -31.97 -5.95 -28.64
C TRP A 10 -32.92 -7.14 -28.56
N SER A 11 -32.68 -8.14 -29.41
CA SER A 11 -33.39 -9.41 -29.34
C SER A 11 -33.10 -10.09 -27.99
N PRO A 12 -34.13 -10.61 -27.31
CA PRO A 12 -33.94 -11.39 -26.08
C PRO A 12 -33.38 -12.80 -26.33
N VAL A 13 -33.30 -13.24 -27.58
CA VAL A 13 -32.90 -14.62 -27.96
C VAL A 13 -31.61 -14.64 -28.78
N ASP A 14 -31.47 -13.72 -29.73
CA ASP A 14 -30.35 -13.70 -30.68
C ASP A 14 -29.45 -12.50 -30.39
N ASP A 15 -28.15 -12.73 -30.18
CA ASP A 15 -27.23 -11.67 -29.75
C ASP A 15 -26.94 -10.62 -30.84
N ASP A 16 -27.10 -11.01 -32.12
CA ASP A 16 -26.72 -10.16 -33.26
C ASP A 16 -27.87 -9.29 -33.78
N ILE A 17 -29.10 -9.46 -33.29
CA ILE A 17 -30.29 -8.85 -33.89
C ILE A 17 -30.89 -7.79 -32.96
N PHE A 18 -31.30 -6.66 -33.51
CA PHE A 18 -31.99 -5.61 -32.76
C PHE A 18 -33.05 -4.92 -33.61
N ILE A 19 -33.95 -4.18 -32.96
CA ILE A 19 -34.97 -3.36 -33.61
C ILE A 19 -34.79 -1.88 -33.27
N THR A 20 -35.24 -1.04 -34.20
CA THR A 20 -35.62 0.34 -33.89
C THR A 20 -37.10 0.52 -34.14
N TYR A 21 -37.79 1.23 -33.26
CA TYR A 21 -39.21 1.51 -33.39
C TYR A 21 -39.54 2.97 -33.11
N GLY A 22 -40.42 3.52 -33.94
CA GLY A 22 -40.93 4.88 -33.84
C GLY A 22 -42.30 4.95 -34.50
N THR A 23 -42.39 5.53 -35.70
CA THR A 23 -43.57 5.41 -36.57
C THR A 23 -43.62 4.10 -37.34
N SER A 24 -42.46 3.49 -37.56
CA SER A 24 -42.27 2.22 -38.24
C SER A 24 -41.37 1.33 -37.39
N LEU A 25 -41.45 0.02 -37.63
CA LEU A 25 -40.63 -0.99 -36.98
C LEU A 25 -39.57 -1.48 -37.97
N HIS A 26 -38.29 -1.34 -37.63
CA HIS A 26 -37.16 -1.78 -38.46
C HIS A 26 -36.34 -2.82 -37.72
N LEU A 27 -36.04 -3.93 -38.40
CA LEU A 27 -35.21 -5.02 -37.90
C LEU A 27 -33.80 -4.92 -38.50
N PHE A 28 -32.78 -4.98 -37.66
CA PHE A 28 -31.37 -4.89 -38.03
C PHE A 28 -30.58 -6.06 -37.47
N GLN A 29 -29.47 -6.37 -38.13
CA GLN A 29 -28.44 -7.29 -37.66
C GLN A 29 -27.12 -6.55 -37.54
N ALA A 30 -26.44 -6.68 -36.40
CA ALA A 30 -25.09 -6.22 -36.17
C ALA A 30 -24.16 -7.43 -36.14
N LYS A 31 -23.11 -7.44 -36.97
CA LYS A 31 -22.08 -8.51 -36.92
C LYS A 31 -21.28 -8.46 -35.62
N GLU A 32 -20.83 -9.63 -35.15
CA GLU A 32 -19.89 -9.76 -34.04
C GLU A 32 -18.57 -9.04 -34.34
N ARG A 33 -18.04 -8.34 -33.33
CA ARG A 33 -16.71 -7.74 -33.37
C ARG A 33 -15.74 -8.80 -32.86
N ASN A 34 -14.95 -9.43 -33.74
CA ASN A 34 -13.94 -10.41 -33.35
C ASN A 34 -13.09 -9.86 -32.19
N GLY A 35 -13.06 -10.58 -31.07
CA GLY A 35 -12.43 -10.18 -29.81
C GLY A 35 -10.89 -10.23 -29.79
N SER A 36 -10.22 -10.12 -30.94
CA SER A 36 -8.76 -9.97 -30.99
C SER A 36 -8.41 -8.49 -30.85
N PHE A 37 -7.97 -8.09 -29.66
CA PHE A 37 -7.32 -6.80 -29.43
C PHE A 37 -5.91 -6.83 -30.04
N GLU A 38 -5.80 -6.61 -31.35
CA GLU A 38 -4.58 -6.04 -31.92
C GLU A 38 -4.70 -4.53 -31.83
N VAL A 39 -3.85 -3.92 -30.99
CA VAL A 39 -3.70 -2.46 -30.91
C VAL A 39 -2.90 -2.05 -32.13
N ASP A 40 -3.58 -1.72 -33.22
CA ASP A 40 -2.97 -1.01 -34.34
C ASP A 40 -3.21 0.49 -34.14
N GLU A 41 -2.13 1.23 -33.89
CA GLU A 41 -2.14 2.65 -33.47
C GLU A 41 -2.55 3.65 -34.57
N HIS A 42 -2.84 3.19 -35.77
CA HIS A 42 -3.07 4.07 -36.92
C HIS A 42 -4.27 3.64 -37.75
N GLU A 43 -5.49 3.89 -37.24
CA GLU A 43 -6.67 4.43 -37.96
C GLU A 43 -7.95 4.14 -37.14
N PRO A 44 -8.92 5.06 -37.08
CA PRO A 44 -10.22 4.76 -36.49
C PRO A 44 -10.99 3.81 -37.42
N GLN A 45 -10.77 2.51 -37.28
CA GLN A 45 -11.53 1.48 -38.01
C GLN A 45 -12.99 1.50 -37.55
N SER A 46 -13.78 2.33 -38.23
CA SER A 46 -15.21 2.15 -38.40
C SER A 46 -15.43 0.83 -39.14
N THR A 47 -16.29 -0.06 -38.64
CA THR A 47 -17.23 -0.90 -39.42
C THR A 47 -17.84 -2.03 -38.57
N SER A 48 -18.61 -1.68 -37.54
CA SER A 48 -19.76 -2.53 -37.22
C SER A 48 -20.72 -2.42 -38.42
N THR A 49 -20.72 -3.39 -39.33
CA THR A 49 -21.63 -3.39 -40.48
C THR A 49 -23.03 -3.72 -39.97
N ILE A 50 -23.83 -2.69 -39.69
CA ILE A 50 -25.24 -2.83 -39.34
C ILE A 50 -26.01 -3.00 -40.66
N THR A 51 -26.70 -4.13 -40.81
CA THR A 51 -27.51 -4.44 -41.99
C THR A 51 -28.99 -4.45 -41.63
N GLN A 52 -29.83 -3.74 -42.38
CA GLN A 52 -31.28 -3.77 -42.20
C GLN A 52 -31.86 -5.04 -42.86
N LEU A 53 -32.61 -5.83 -42.09
CA LEU A 53 -33.22 -7.08 -42.54
C LEU A 53 -34.65 -6.90 -43.03
N ALA A 54 -35.47 -6.16 -42.28
CA ALA A 54 -36.89 -5.97 -42.57
C ALA A 54 -37.41 -4.63 -42.04
N SER A 55 -38.53 -4.16 -42.60
CA SER A 55 -39.25 -2.99 -42.10
C SER A 55 -40.75 -3.15 -42.26
N ASN A 56 -41.52 -2.79 -41.23
CA ASN A 56 -42.98 -2.72 -41.28
C ASN A 56 -43.42 -1.26 -41.03
N THR A 57 -44.17 -0.71 -41.97
CA THR A 57 -44.71 0.66 -41.95
C THR A 57 -46.22 0.71 -41.73
N ASP A 58 -46.91 -0.43 -41.75
CA ASP A 58 -48.38 -0.51 -41.82
C ASP A 58 -49.05 -0.49 -40.43
N LEU A 59 -48.41 0.15 -39.46
CA LEU A 59 -48.86 0.20 -38.07
C LEU A 59 -49.24 1.65 -37.67
N PRO A 60 -50.50 2.07 -37.88
CA PRO A 60 -50.92 3.42 -37.55
C PRO A 60 -50.91 3.63 -36.02
N PHE A 61 -50.31 4.73 -35.59
CA PHE A 61 -50.33 5.20 -34.19
C PHE A 61 -49.77 4.21 -33.15
N MET A 62 -48.69 3.52 -33.48
CA MET A 62 -47.91 2.69 -32.55
C MET A 62 -47.39 3.52 -31.37
N LYS A 63 -47.58 3.01 -30.14
CA LYS A 63 -47.13 3.67 -28.90
C LYS A 63 -46.08 2.88 -28.16
N CYS A 64 -46.30 1.59 -27.96
CA CYS A 64 -45.40 0.71 -27.23
C CYS A 64 -45.17 -0.57 -28.03
N VAL A 65 -43.96 -1.11 -27.93
CA VAL A 65 -43.56 -2.37 -28.55
C VAL A 65 -42.89 -3.23 -27.49
N ALA A 66 -43.17 -4.53 -27.50
CA ALA A 66 -42.47 -5.51 -26.68
C ALA A 66 -42.08 -6.72 -27.53
N TRP A 67 -40.80 -7.08 -27.52
CA TRP A 67 -40.29 -8.26 -28.23
C TRP A 67 -40.56 -9.53 -27.43
N SER A 68 -41.03 -10.58 -28.11
CA SER A 68 -41.17 -11.92 -27.55
C SER A 68 -39.85 -12.51 -27.08
N PRO A 69 -39.74 -12.95 -25.82
CA PRO A 69 -38.61 -13.72 -25.32
C PRO A 69 -38.67 -15.19 -25.75
N ARG A 70 -39.62 -15.60 -26.60
CA ARG A 70 -39.73 -16.98 -27.09
C ARG A 70 -38.60 -17.33 -28.06
N PRO A 71 -37.91 -18.46 -27.87
CA PRO A 71 -36.95 -18.95 -28.85
C PRO A 71 -37.59 -19.26 -30.21
N GLN A 72 -38.84 -19.71 -30.21
CA GLN A 72 -39.63 -20.01 -31.40
C GLN A 72 -41.12 -19.68 -31.13
N PRO A 73 -41.86 -19.07 -32.09
CA PRO A 73 -41.37 -18.39 -33.30
C PRO A 73 -40.47 -17.18 -32.99
N LYS A 74 -39.43 -16.97 -33.81
CA LYS A 74 -38.52 -15.82 -33.70
C LYS A 74 -39.18 -14.54 -34.23
N ASN A 75 -38.64 -13.39 -33.81
CA ASN A 75 -39.04 -12.06 -34.28
C ASN A 75 -40.56 -11.80 -34.20
N VAL A 76 -41.18 -12.17 -33.08
CA VAL A 76 -42.58 -11.81 -32.78
C VAL A 76 -42.61 -10.62 -31.82
N PHE A 77 -43.47 -9.66 -32.10
CA PHE A 77 -43.62 -8.42 -31.34
C PHE A 77 -45.07 -8.20 -30.97
N ALA A 78 -45.31 -7.78 -29.75
CA ALA A 78 -46.58 -7.21 -29.34
C ALA A 78 -46.51 -5.69 -29.55
N VAL A 79 -47.48 -5.13 -30.28
CA VAL A 79 -47.54 -3.70 -30.61
C VAL A 79 -48.84 -3.14 -30.04
N ALA A 80 -48.71 -2.16 -29.15
CA ALA A 80 -49.85 -1.43 -28.59
C ALA A 80 -50.13 -0.15 -29.39
N GLN A 81 -51.39 0.00 -29.77
CA GLN A 81 -51.91 1.19 -30.45
C GLN A 81 -52.35 2.26 -29.44
N ALA A 82 -52.51 3.50 -29.90
CA ALA A 82 -53.04 4.59 -29.07
C ALA A 82 -54.48 4.33 -28.55
N SER A 83 -55.22 3.40 -29.16
CA SER A 83 -56.54 2.95 -28.71
C SER A 83 -56.51 1.99 -27.52
N GLY A 84 -55.34 1.45 -27.15
CA GLY A 84 -55.22 0.39 -26.14
C GLY A 84 -55.47 -1.01 -26.69
N ARG A 85 -55.50 -1.16 -28.01
CA ARG A 85 -55.49 -2.47 -28.67
C ARG A 85 -54.06 -2.94 -28.81
N VAL A 86 -53.80 -4.20 -28.45
CA VAL A 86 -52.51 -4.85 -28.63
C VAL A 86 -52.64 -5.88 -29.75
N SER A 87 -51.84 -5.73 -30.80
CA SER A 87 -51.78 -6.69 -31.91
C SER A 87 -50.42 -7.39 -31.91
N ILE A 88 -50.40 -8.70 -32.16
CA ILE A 88 -49.16 -9.46 -32.31
C ILE A 88 -48.77 -9.52 -33.77
N ILE A 89 -47.54 -9.06 -34.07
CA ILE A 89 -46.94 -9.07 -35.40
C ILE A 89 -45.68 -9.93 -35.40
N GLY A 90 -45.28 -10.45 -36.55
CA GLY A 90 -44.05 -11.24 -36.70
C GLY A 90 -43.28 -10.87 -37.96
N PHE A 91 -41.94 -10.95 -37.90
CA PHE A 91 -41.08 -10.90 -39.07
C PHE A 91 -40.53 -12.30 -39.38
N GLY A 92 -41.16 -13.01 -40.31
CA GLY A 92 -40.68 -14.33 -40.76
C GLY A 92 -41.65 -14.97 -41.75
N ASN A 93 -41.11 -15.74 -42.69
CA ASN A 93 -41.88 -16.54 -43.65
C ASN A 93 -42.30 -17.92 -43.09
N ASP A 94 -41.91 -18.24 -41.85
CA ASP A 94 -42.30 -19.49 -41.22
C ASP A 94 -43.77 -19.42 -40.80
N LYS A 95 -44.56 -20.29 -41.43
CA LYS A 95 -46.01 -20.47 -41.24
C LYS A 95 -46.36 -20.87 -39.80
N ASN A 96 -46.32 -19.95 -38.85
CA ASN A 96 -46.94 -20.10 -37.53
C ASN A 96 -48.14 -19.16 -37.43
N GLU A 97 -49.26 -19.62 -38.01
CA GLU A 97 -50.56 -18.95 -38.06
C GLU A 97 -51.25 -18.80 -36.67
N ASP A 98 -50.71 -19.39 -35.59
CA ASP A 98 -51.44 -19.46 -34.30
C ASP A 98 -51.29 -18.24 -33.38
N LEU A 99 -50.31 -17.35 -33.61
CA LEU A 99 -50.00 -16.22 -32.70
C LEU A 99 -49.98 -14.87 -33.41
N VAL A 100 -49.42 -14.83 -34.63
CA VAL A 100 -49.31 -13.60 -35.42
C VAL A 100 -50.69 -13.29 -36.00
N GLY A 101 -51.19 -12.08 -35.74
CA GLY A 101 -52.54 -11.67 -36.12
C GLY A 101 -53.55 -11.66 -34.96
N LYS A 102 -53.21 -12.25 -33.80
CA LYS A 102 -54.05 -12.15 -32.59
C LYS A 102 -54.09 -10.73 -32.05
N GLU A 103 -55.28 -10.35 -31.59
CA GLU A 103 -55.56 -9.01 -31.08
C GLU A 103 -56.21 -9.08 -29.70
N PHE A 104 -55.68 -8.29 -28.78
CA PHE A 104 -56.18 -8.12 -27.43
C PHE A 104 -56.84 -6.77 -27.33
N ASN A 105 -58.14 -6.80 -27.08
CA ASN A 105 -58.97 -5.60 -27.01
C ASN A 105 -59.36 -5.31 -25.57
N VAL A 106 -59.12 -4.07 -25.17
CA VAL A 106 -59.59 -3.52 -23.90
C VAL A 106 -61.08 -3.20 -23.98
N ARG A 107 -61.79 -3.30 -22.85
CA ARG A 107 -63.24 -2.99 -22.77
C ARG A 107 -63.56 -1.54 -23.14
N PHE A 108 -62.63 -0.63 -22.86
CA PHE A 108 -62.75 0.80 -23.16
C PHE A 108 -61.45 1.31 -23.78
N ASN A 109 -61.55 1.89 -24.98
CA ASN A 109 -60.40 2.43 -25.70
C ASN A 109 -59.70 3.52 -24.89
N ARG A 110 -58.45 3.25 -24.51
CA ARG A 110 -57.60 4.11 -23.69
C ARG A 110 -56.14 3.90 -24.08
N GLN A 111 -55.31 4.92 -23.95
CA GLN A 111 -53.92 4.82 -24.36
C GLN A 111 -53.15 3.82 -23.49
N CYS A 112 -52.32 3.00 -24.14
CA CYS A 112 -51.33 2.15 -23.50
C CYS A 112 -50.05 2.96 -23.22
N ASN A 113 -49.58 2.93 -21.98
CA ASN A 113 -48.40 3.66 -21.49
C ASN A 113 -47.12 2.83 -21.58
N TYR A 114 -47.22 1.53 -21.36
CA TYR A 114 -46.10 0.60 -21.46
C TYR A 114 -46.61 -0.80 -21.81
N LEU A 115 -45.73 -1.59 -22.41
CA LEU A 115 -45.97 -2.99 -22.74
C LEU A 115 -44.72 -3.78 -22.35
N SER A 116 -44.88 -4.87 -21.61
CA SER A 116 -43.73 -5.65 -21.12
C SER A 116 -44.03 -7.14 -21.13
N TRP A 117 -43.22 -7.89 -21.87
CA TRP A 117 -43.30 -9.34 -21.91
C TRP A 117 -42.50 -9.95 -20.77
N ASN A 118 -43.04 -10.99 -20.15
CA ASN A 118 -42.32 -11.73 -19.11
C ASN A 118 -41.21 -12.57 -19.74
N THR A 119 -39.97 -12.37 -19.27
CA THR A 119 -38.76 -13.02 -19.80
C THR A 119 -38.67 -14.50 -19.44
N LEU A 120 -39.24 -14.92 -18.32
CA LEU A 120 -39.21 -16.30 -17.83
C LEU A 120 -40.44 -17.09 -18.31
N GLU A 121 -41.63 -16.54 -18.09
CA GLU A 121 -42.90 -17.12 -18.56
C GLU A 121 -43.41 -16.40 -19.80
N THR A 122 -42.91 -16.84 -20.95
CA THR A 122 -43.10 -16.17 -22.25
C THR A 122 -44.57 -16.09 -22.73
N ASN A 123 -45.53 -16.70 -22.04
CA ASN A 123 -46.97 -16.56 -22.32
C ASN A 123 -47.61 -15.32 -21.67
N LEU A 124 -46.96 -14.70 -20.68
CA LEU A 124 -47.53 -13.56 -19.95
C LEU A 124 -47.08 -12.23 -20.54
N LEU A 125 -48.05 -11.38 -20.89
CA LEU A 125 -47.83 -10.04 -21.43
C LEU A 125 -48.53 -9.00 -20.54
N ALA A 126 -47.78 -8.04 -20.00
CA ALA A 126 -48.34 -6.96 -19.20
C ALA A 126 -48.57 -5.70 -20.05
N GLU A 127 -49.75 -5.12 -19.90
CA GLU A 127 -50.21 -3.89 -20.54
C GLU A 127 -50.62 -2.87 -19.47
N GLY A 128 -50.12 -1.64 -19.58
CA GLY A 128 -50.48 -0.52 -18.71
C GLY A 128 -51.34 0.51 -19.42
N LEU A 129 -52.52 0.81 -18.89
CA LEU A 129 -53.52 1.71 -19.47
C LEU A 129 -53.69 3.01 -18.66
N ASP A 130 -54.19 4.03 -19.36
CA ASP A 130 -54.58 5.30 -18.74
C ASP A 130 -55.79 5.19 -17.80
N ARG A 131 -55.89 6.17 -16.90
CA ARG A 131 -56.93 6.23 -15.86
C ARG A 131 -58.33 6.17 -16.46
N ASN A 132 -59.17 5.33 -15.88
CA ASN A 132 -60.62 5.43 -16.06
C ASN A 132 -61.33 5.15 -14.74
N ARG A 133 -62.54 5.68 -14.58
CA ARG A 133 -63.33 5.46 -13.36
C ARG A 133 -63.74 4.00 -13.30
N ASN A 134 -63.33 3.31 -12.23
CA ASN A 134 -63.68 1.93 -11.87
C ASN A 134 -63.13 0.80 -12.77
N GLU A 135 -62.27 1.11 -13.74
CA GLU A 135 -61.60 0.07 -14.55
C GLU A 135 -60.15 -0.14 -14.08
N PRO A 136 -59.61 -1.36 -14.20
CA PRO A 136 -58.20 -1.63 -13.94
C PRO A 136 -57.29 -0.85 -14.90
N CYS A 137 -56.08 -0.56 -14.42
CA CYS A 137 -55.03 0.15 -15.17
C CYS A 137 -53.86 -0.75 -15.57
N VAL A 138 -53.72 -1.93 -14.97
CA VAL A 138 -52.74 -2.93 -15.39
C VAL A 138 -53.47 -4.21 -15.75
N LEU A 139 -53.27 -4.67 -16.98
CA LEU A 139 -53.81 -5.90 -17.51
C LEU A 139 -52.68 -6.87 -17.81
N ILE A 140 -52.86 -8.12 -17.41
CA ILE A 140 -51.91 -9.19 -17.71
C ILE A 140 -52.63 -10.19 -18.59
N TRP A 141 -52.11 -10.40 -19.79
CA TRP A 141 -52.68 -11.29 -20.80
C TRP A 141 -51.91 -12.60 -20.84
N ASP A 142 -52.63 -13.72 -20.95
CA ASP A 142 -52.03 -14.99 -21.36
C ASP A 142 -52.20 -15.13 -22.88
N VAL A 143 -51.09 -14.98 -23.60
CA VAL A 143 -51.07 -14.93 -25.06
C VAL A 143 -51.38 -16.30 -25.72
N VAL A 144 -51.24 -17.40 -24.97
CA VAL A 144 -51.44 -18.76 -25.50
C VAL A 144 -52.82 -19.30 -25.12
N ASN A 145 -53.20 -19.15 -23.86
CA ASN A 145 -54.39 -19.80 -23.32
C ASN A 145 -55.67 -18.97 -23.43
N SER A 146 -55.61 -17.76 -24.01
CA SER A 146 -56.77 -16.91 -24.23
C SER A 146 -57.62 -17.41 -25.40
N MET A 147 -58.63 -18.23 -25.11
CA MET A 147 -59.68 -18.58 -26.08
C MET A 147 -60.74 -17.46 -26.14
N PRO A 148 -61.17 -17.04 -27.35
CA PRO A 148 -62.34 -16.16 -27.50
C PRO A 148 -63.62 -16.91 -27.11
N GLU A 149 -64.50 -16.30 -26.31
CA GLU A 149 -65.79 -16.90 -25.98
C GLU A 149 -66.66 -17.06 -27.24
N ALA A 150 -67.18 -18.28 -27.43
CA ALA A 150 -68.19 -18.60 -28.42
C ALA A 150 -69.57 -18.13 -27.93
N SER A 151 -69.92 -16.87 -28.16
CA SER A 151 -71.29 -16.37 -27.98
C SER A 151 -71.71 -15.43 -29.12
N ASP A 152 -71.91 -16.01 -30.31
CA ASP A 152 -73.17 -15.90 -31.07
C ASP A 152 -73.03 -16.67 -32.38
N ARG A 153 -73.50 -17.93 -32.40
CA ARG A 153 -73.50 -18.75 -33.61
C ARG A 153 -74.72 -18.41 -34.47
N THR A 154 -74.58 -17.41 -35.34
CA THR A 154 -75.28 -17.43 -36.64
C THR A 154 -74.44 -16.85 -37.77
N ARG A 155 -74.06 -17.76 -38.68
CA ARG A 155 -73.74 -17.57 -40.12
C ARG A 155 -72.43 -16.88 -40.51
N HIS A 156 -71.49 -17.73 -40.94
CA HIS A 156 -70.47 -17.53 -41.98
C HIS A 156 -69.51 -16.33 -41.87
N SER A 157 -68.45 -16.47 -41.08
CA SER A 157 -67.07 -16.11 -41.46
C SER A 157 -66.06 -16.82 -40.55
N PHE A 158 -65.02 -17.41 -41.12
CA PHE A 158 -63.81 -17.76 -40.37
C PHE A 158 -63.09 -16.44 -40.06
N SER A 159 -63.31 -15.89 -38.87
CA SER A 159 -62.52 -14.76 -38.36
C SER A 159 -62.33 -14.94 -36.87
N GLU A 160 -61.06 -15.09 -36.47
CA GLU A 160 -60.58 -15.02 -35.10
C GLU A 160 -61.09 -13.73 -34.45
N GLY A 161 -61.98 -13.87 -33.46
CA GLY A 161 -62.42 -12.73 -32.67
C GLY A 161 -61.33 -12.25 -31.71
N PRO A 162 -61.29 -10.95 -31.35
CA PRO A 162 -60.30 -10.42 -30.43
C PRO A 162 -60.51 -10.98 -29.01
N VAL A 163 -59.40 -11.22 -28.30
CA VAL A 163 -59.42 -11.63 -26.90
C VAL A 163 -59.77 -10.43 -26.02
N THR A 164 -60.76 -10.56 -25.15
CA THR A 164 -61.28 -9.46 -24.31
C THR A 164 -61.14 -9.69 -22.81
N LYS A 165 -60.78 -10.91 -22.37
CA LYS A 165 -60.63 -11.25 -20.96
C LYS A 165 -59.14 -11.44 -20.58
N PRO A 166 -58.59 -10.56 -19.73
CA PRO A 166 -57.21 -10.69 -19.24
C PRO A 166 -57.10 -11.81 -18.18
N PHE A 167 -55.89 -12.32 -17.99
CA PHE A 167 -55.54 -13.29 -16.95
C PHE A 167 -55.58 -12.65 -15.56
N ALA A 168 -55.12 -11.41 -15.44
CA ALA A 168 -55.10 -10.65 -14.19
C ALA A 168 -55.37 -9.15 -14.44
N GLU A 169 -56.12 -8.52 -13.52
CA GLU A 169 -56.52 -7.11 -13.55
C GLU A 169 -56.07 -6.43 -12.25
N LEU A 170 -55.34 -5.30 -12.32
CA LEU A 170 -54.92 -4.54 -11.14
C LEU A 170 -55.24 -3.04 -11.25
N GLY A 171 -55.37 -2.39 -10.09
CA GLY A 171 -55.36 -0.92 -9.96
C GLY A 171 -56.65 -0.25 -10.44
N SER A 172 -57.81 -0.71 -9.95
CA SER A 172 -59.12 -0.14 -10.30
C SER A 172 -59.20 1.36 -9.97
N GLY A 173 -59.37 2.21 -10.99
CA GLY A 173 -59.49 3.66 -10.81
C GLY A 173 -58.18 4.42 -10.59
N GLU A 174 -57.05 3.73 -10.54
CA GLU A 174 -55.70 4.28 -10.40
C GLU A 174 -55.04 4.48 -11.78
N THR A 175 -53.90 5.17 -11.82
CA THR A 175 -53.03 5.25 -13.00
C THR A 175 -51.80 4.41 -12.79
N SER A 176 -51.36 3.71 -13.82
CA SER A 176 -50.04 3.09 -13.83
C SER A 176 -49.10 3.82 -14.79
N SER A 177 -47.95 4.24 -14.26
CA SER A 177 -46.95 5.00 -15.01
C SER A 177 -45.81 4.12 -15.54
N SER A 178 -45.46 3.05 -14.84
CA SER A 178 -44.40 2.13 -15.24
C SER A 178 -44.57 0.74 -14.64
N PHE A 179 -43.92 -0.23 -15.27
CA PHE A 179 -43.99 -1.64 -14.92
C PHE A 179 -42.68 -2.33 -15.29
N SER A 180 -42.24 -3.27 -14.45
CA SER A 180 -41.10 -4.12 -14.75
C SER A 180 -41.27 -5.49 -14.11
N TRP A 181 -41.05 -6.55 -14.89
CA TRP A 181 -40.99 -7.93 -14.39
C TRP A 181 -39.70 -8.15 -13.59
N CYS A 182 -39.78 -8.98 -12.55
CA CYS A 182 -38.57 -9.43 -11.87
C CYS A 182 -37.79 -10.39 -12.79
N PRO A 183 -36.48 -10.18 -13.03
CA PRO A 183 -35.71 -11.04 -13.93
C PRO A 183 -35.46 -12.45 -13.37
N THR A 184 -35.64 -12.66 -12.05
CA THR A 184 -35.34 -13.93 -11.37
C THR A 184 -36.56 -14.75 -10.97
N ASP A 185 -37.75 -14.13 -10.92
CA ASP A 185 -39.00 -14.78 -10.49
C ASP A 185 -40.14 -14.39 -11.42
N SER A 186 -40.69 -15.36 -12.15
CA SER A 186 -41.69 -15.17 -13.20
C SER A 186 -43.02 -14.62 -12.69
N LYS A 187 -43.32 -14.79 -11.39
CA LYS A 187 -44.61 -14.40 -10.82
C LYS A 187 -44.58 -13.04 -10.14
N THR A 188 -43.41 -12.40 -10.03
CA THR A 188 -43.28 -11.13 -9.31
C THR A 188 -42.97 -9.97 -10.23
N PHE A 189 -43.56 -8.82 -9.95
CA PHE A 189 -43.38 -7.61 -10.75
C PHE A 189 -43.58 -6.35 -9.90
N LEU A 190 -42.96 -5.26 -10.33
CA LEU A 190 -43.02 -3.97 -9.67
C LEU A 190 -43.78 -2.96 -10.53
N VAL A 191 -44.70 -2.22 -9.92
CA VAL A 191 -45.53 -1.23 -10.60
C VAL A 191 -45.49 0.12 -9.88
N GLY A 192 -45.38 1.19 -10.67
CA GLY A 192 -45.62 2.55 -10.23
C GLY A 192 -47.11 2.89 -10.31
N MET A 193 -47.79 2.99 -9.17
CA MET A 193 -49.23 3.26 -9.06
C MET A 193 -49.51 4.67 -8.54
N ALA A 194 -50.61 5.27 -9.04
CA ALA A 194 -51.16 6.55 -8.61
C ALA A 194 -50.15 7.73 -8.58
N ASN A 195 -49.06 7.61 -9.33
CA ASN A 195 -47.93 8.54 -9.36
C ASN A 195 -47.27 8.82 -7.99
N LYS A 196 -47.46 7.93 -7.01
CA LYS A 196 -46.96 8.12 -5.63
C LYS A 196 -46.54 6.84 -4.92
N HIS A 197 -46.92 5.67 -5.44
CA HIS A 197 -46.69 4.40 -4.78
C HIS A 197 -45.88 3.49 -5.70
N LEU A 198 -44.81 2.89 -5.16
CA LEU A 198 -44.14 1.75 -5.76
C LEU A 198 -44.66 0.49 -5.05
N ARG A 199 -45.30 -0.40 -5.79
CA ARG A 199 -45.92 -1.62 -5.26
C ARG A 199 -45.40 -2.86 -5.96
N LEU A 200 -44.81 -3.78 -5.19
CA LEU A 200 -44.38 -5.09 -5.65
C LEU A 200 -45.53 -6.09 -5.47
N TYR A 201 -45.97 -6.73 -6.56
CA TYR A 201 -47.04 -7.72 -6.55
C TYR A 201 -46.51 -9.12 -6.88
N ASP A 202 -47.25 -10.14 -6.44
CA ASP A 202 -47.03 -11.54 -6.77
C ASP A 202 -48.30 -12.08 -7.42
N LEU A 203 -48.20 -12.68 -8.62
CA LEU A 203 -49.33 -13.21 -9.36
C LEU A 203 -50.08 -14.33 -8.63
N ARG A 204 -49.44 -14.95 -7.63
CA ARG A 204 -50.09 -15.96 -6.78
C ARG A 204 -51.08 -15.35 -5.78
N ASP A 205 -50.87 -14.09 -5.40
CA ASP A 205 -51.75 -13.32 -4.51
C ASP A 205 -51.85 -11.88 -5.00
N ILE A 206 -52.78 -11.64 -5.91
CA ILE A 206 -52.94 -10.35 -6.59
C ILE A 206 -53.67 -9.30 -5.75
N ASN A 207 -54.41 -9.73 -4.74
CA ASN A 207 -55.30 -8.86 -3.96
C ASN A 207 -54.52 -7.90 -3.05
N LYS A 208 -53.28 -8.26 -2.68
CA LYS A 208 -52.44 -7.46 -1.79
C LYS A 208 -51.01 -7.32 -2.33
N PRO A 209 -50.43 -6.10 -2.33
CA PRO A 209 -49.02 -5.94 -2.64
C PRO A 209 -48.15 -6.62 -1.58
N ARG A 210 -47.08 -7.29 -2.03
CA ARG A 210 -46.08 -7.92 -1.16
C ARG A 210 -45.23 -6.87 -0.44
N LEU A 211 -44.83 -5.82 -1.15
CA LEU A 211 -44.12 -4.65 -0.61
C LEU A 211 -44.73 -3.38 -1.20
N GLU A 212 -44.82 -2.33 -0.39
CA GLU A 212 -45.32 -1.02 -0.82
C GLU A 212 -44.49 0.09 -0.17
N THR A 213 -44.13 1.10 -0.96
CA THR A 213 -43.49 2.32 -0.47
C THR A 213 -44.08 3.56 -1.14
N HIS A 214 -44.10 4.67 -0.40
CA HIS A 214 -44.62 5.94 -0.89
C HIS A 214 -43.46 6.83 -1.36
N HIS A 215 -43.30 6.96 -2.67
CA HIS A 215 -42.25 7.77 -3.28
C HIS A 215 -42.69 8.37 -4.61
N LYS A 216 -42.11 9.53 -4.97
CA LYS A 216 -42.44 10.24 -6.22
C LYS A 216 -41.83 9.57 -7.46
N CYS A 217 -40.68 8.90 -7.33
CA CYS A 217 -39.99 8.24 -8.45
C CYS A 217 -40.73 6.98 -8.93
N VAL A 218 -41.70 7.16 -9.80
CA VAL A 218 -42.59 6.09 -10.33
C VAL A 218 -42.74 6.13 -11.85
N ALA A 219 -42.15 7.12 -12.53
CA ALA A 219 -42.33 7.33 -13.97
C ALA A 219 -41.63 6.26 -14.82
N GLY A 220 -40.56 5.66 -14.30
CA GLY A 220 -39.91 4.49 -14.90
C GLY A 220 -39.23 3.66 -13.83
N ILE A 221 -39.23 2.34 -14.03
CA ILE A 221 -38.73 1.33 -13.09
C ILE A 221 -37.87 0.34 -13.88
N CYS A 222 -36.73 -0.04 -13.32
CA CYS A 222 -35.82 -1.02 -13.92
C CYS A 222 -35.20 -1.90 -12.83
N PHE A 223 -35.42 -3.21 -12.93
CA PHE A 223 -34.71 -4.21 -12.13
C PHE A 223 -33.28 -4.36 -12.62
N GLU A 224 -32.34 -4.53 -11.68
CA GLU A 224 -31.01 -4.97 -12.04
C GLU A 224 -31.05 -6.44 -12.49
N PRO A 225 -30.48 -6.79 -13.67
CA PRO A 225 -30.53 -8.17 -14.18
C PRO A 225 -29.73 -9.17 -13.33
N LEU A 226 -28.64 -8.73 -12.70
CA LEU A 226 -27.69 -9.58 -12.00
C LEU A 226 -27.90 -9.62 -10.47
N ASP A 227 -28.46 -8.56 -9.87
CA ASP A 227 -28.82 -8.52 -8.44
C ASP A 227 -30.34 -8.51 -8.27
N ARG A 228 -30.87 -9.57 -7.65
CA ARG A 228 -32.31 -9.75 -7.41
C ARG A 228 -32.93 -8.62 -6.59
N ASN A 229 -32.17 -8.02 -5.68
CA ASN A 229 -32.73 -7.11 -4.68
C ASN A 229 -32.61 -5.65 -5.08
N ARG A 230 -31.87 -5.31 -6.14
CA ARG A 230 -31.61 -3.92 -6.52
C ARG A 230 -32.52 -3.45 -7.64
N ILE A 231 -33.10 -2.27 -7.44
CA ILE A 231 -34.03 -1.64 -8.37
C ILE A 231 -33.66 -0.17 -8.53
N ALA A 232 -33.82 0.37 -9.73
CA ALA A 232 -33.81 1.81 -9.96
C ALA A 232 -35.19 2.29 -10.38
N SER A 233 -35.56 3.48 -9.92
CA SER A 233 -36.78 4.17 -10.31
C SER A 233 -36.49 5.65 -10.57
N TYR A 234 -37.26 6.32 -11.42
CA TYR A 234 -37.09 7.76 -11.63
C TYR A 234 -38.42 8.51 -11.76
N MET A 235 -38.39 9.80 -11.48
CA MET A 235 -39.41 10.79 -11.86
C MET A 235 -38.70 12.10 -12.16
N ASP A 236 -39.02 12.70 -13.31
CA ASP A 236 -38.39 13.93 -13.78
C ASP A 236 -36.86 13.86 -13.69
N SER A 237 -36.23 14.69 -12.87
CA SER A 237 -34.78 14.75 -12.64
C SER A 237 -34.27 13.82 -11.53
N HIS A 238 -35.16 13.22 -10.74
CA HIS A 238 -34.79 12.44 -9.57
C HIS A 238 -34.79 10.95 -9.90
N ILE A 239 -33.75 10.26 -9.45
CA ILE A 239 -33.56 8.83 -9.63
C ILE A 239 -33.29 8.24 -8.26
N ALA A 240 -34.10 7.27 -7.86
CA ALA A 240 -33.97 6.58 -6.59
C ALA A 240 -33.60 5.12 -6.82
N ILE A 241 -32.57 4.66 -6.11
CA ILE A 241 -32.10 3.28 -6.09
C ILE A 241 -32.61 2.62 -4.81
N TRP A 242 -33.16 1.42 -4.93
CA TRP A 242 -33.85 0.70 -3.87
C TRP A 242 -33.22 -0.66 -3.62
N ASP A 243 -33.29 -1.12 -2.37
CA ASP A 243 -33.07 -2.51 -1.98
C ASP A 243 -34.42 -3.12 -1.59
N LEU A 244 -34.79 -4.26 -2.15
CA LEU A 244 -36.01 -4.97 -1.76
C LEU A 244 -35.99 -5.43 -0.29
N ARG A 245 -34.81 -5.56 0.32
CA ARG A 245 -34.66 -5.92 1.73
C ARG A 245 -34.99 -4.75 2.68
N SER A 246 -34.82 -3.51 2.22
CA SER A 246 -35.16 -2.27 2.93
C SER A 246 -35.93 -1.36 1.98
N PHE A 247 -37.18 -1.72 1.68
CA PHE A 247 -37.99 -1.04 0.67
C PHE A 247 -38.71 0.21 1.19
N ASP A 248 -38.51 0.57 2.45
CA ASP A 248 -39.09 1.73 3.11
C ASP A 248 -38.48 3.06 2.65
N ARG A 249 -37.16 3.08 2.40
CA ARG A 249 -36.42 4.26 1.94
C ARG A 249 -35.44 3.92 0.81
N PRO A 250 -35.17 4.85 -0.13
CA PRO A 250 -34.18 4.61 -1.17
C PRO A 250 -32.77 4.56 -0.56
N ILE A 251 -31.92 3.67 -1.07
CA ILE A 251 -30.51 3.54 -0.67
C ILE A 251 -29.74 4.79 -1.11
N ASN A 252 -29.97 5.21 -2.36
CA ASN A 252 -29.28 6.31 -2.99
C ASN A 252 -30.26 7.10 -3.87
N THR A 253 -30.10 8.42 -3.91
CA THR A 253 -30.86 9.31 -4.78
C THR A 253 -29.92 10.13 -5.63
N ILE A 254 -29.98 9.93 -6.95
CA ILE A 254 -29.22 10.68 -7.94
C ILE A 254 -30.12 11.79 -8.50
N THR A 255 -29.62 13.02 -8.54
CA THR A 255 -30.35 14.17 -9.10
C THR A 255 -29.67 14.71 -10.34
N GLU A 256 -30.41 14.80 -11.44
CA GLU A 256 -29.93 15.29 -12.74
C GLU A 256 -30.49 16.68 -13.08
N ASN A 257 -29.78 17.43 -13.93
CA ASN A 257 -30.21 18.79 -14.30
C ASN A 257 -31.42 18.82 -15.25
N LYS A 258 -31.66 17.74 -15.97
CA LYS A 258 -32.75 17.60 -16.95
C LYS A 258 -33.56 16.35 -16.63
N SER A 259 -34.82 16.32 -17.06
CA SER A 259 -35.67 15.14 -16.83
C SER A 259 -35.12 13.91 -17.57
N VAL A 260 -35.16 12.76 -16.93
CA VAL A 260 -34.75 11.47 -17.48
C VAL A 260 -35.69 11.05 -18.62
N ALA A 261 -35.11 10.69 -19.76
CA ALA A 261 -35.80 10.19 -20.96
C ALA A 261 -35.82 8.66 -21.03
N LYS A 262 -34.73 8.02 -20.60
CA LYS A 262 -34.57 6.55 -20.53
C LYS A 262 -33.54 6.19 -19.45
N MET A 263 -33.77 5.08 -18.76
CA MET A 263 -32.89 4.53 -17.73
C MET A 263 -32.82 3.01 -17.89
N THR A 264 -31.62 2.43 -17.84
CA THR A 264 -31.41 0.99 -18.02
C THR A 264 -30.13 0.55 -17.29
N TRP A 265 -30.18 -0.59 -16.61
CA TRP A 265 -28.99 -1.22 -16.03
C TRP A 265 -28.13 -1.88 -17.10
N CYS A 266 -26.82 -1.94 -16.87
CA CYS A 266 -25.94 -2.79 -17.67
C CYS A 266 -26.31 -4.27 -17.41
N PRO A 267 -26.63 -5.07 -18.43
CA PRO A 267 -26.99 -6.48 -18.25
C PRO A 267 -25.79 -7.36 -17.89
N THR A 268 -24.59 -6.96 -18.29
CA THR A 268 -23.36 -7.73 -18.10
C THR A 268 -22.61 -7.36 -16.82
N LYS A 269 -22.89 -6.19 -16.23
CA LYS A 269 -22.16 -5.64 -15.07
C LYS A 269 -23.08 -5.23 -13.93
N VAL A 270 -22.75 -5.72 -12.74
CA VAL A 270 -23.45 -5.38 -11.51
C VAL A 270 -23.19 -3.92 -11.13
N GLY A 271 -24.22 -3.17 -10.76
CA GLY A 271 -24.12 -1.84 -10.18
C GLY A 271 -23.78 -0.73 -11.17
N VAL A 272 -23.95 -0.95 -12.48
CA VAL A 272 -23.74 0.10 -13.50
C VAL A 272 -25.09 0.53 -14.07
N LEU A 273 -25.52 1.75 -13.74
CA LEU A 273 -26.78 2.34 -14.19
C LEU A 273 -26.53 3.34 -15.33
N SER A 274 -27.26 3.22 -16.42
CA SER A 274 -27.19 4.16 -17.55
C SER A 274 -28.43 5.03 -17.63
N ILE A 275 -28.21 6.32 -17.82
CA ILE A 275 -29.24 7.35 -17.80
C ILE A 275 -29.06 8.24 -19.04
N LEU A 276 -30.17 8.46 -19.76
CA LEU A 276 -30.28 9.44 -20.82
C LEU A 276 -31.30 10.49 -20.41
N CYS A 277 -30.90 11.76 -20.37
CA CYS A 277 -31.80 12.88 -20.09
C CYS A 277 -32.41 13.43 -21.38
N LYS A 278 -33.59 14.06 -21.29
CA LYS A 278 -34.26 14.71 -22.43
C LYS A 278 -33.36 15.79 -23.02
N ASP A 279 -33.33 15.85 -24.36
CA ASP A 279 -32.54 16.82 -25.13
C ASP A 279 -31.05 16.84 -24.72
N SER A 280 -30.51 15.68 -24.34
CA SER A 280 -29.09 15.52 -24.00
C SER A 280 -28.34 14.76 -25.10
N PRO A 281 -27.12 15.18 -25.46
CA PRO A 281 -26.24 14.41 -26.34
C PRO A 281 -25.44 13.32 -25.57
N THR A 282 -25.53 13.30 -24.23
CA THR A 282 -24.74 12.39 -23.38
C THR A 282 -25.58 11.24 -22.83
N VAL A 283 -25.02 10.04 -22.82
CA VAL A 283 -25.44 8.94 -21.95
C VAL A 283 -24.57 8.97 -20.69
N LYS A 284 -25.20 9.10 -19.52
CA LYS A 284 -24.50 9.10 -18.24
C LYS A 284 -24.46 7.68 -17.69
N LEU A 285 -23.30 7.23 -17.26
CA LEU A 285 -23.09 5.99 -16.54
C LEU A 285 -22.81 6.32 -15.08
N HIS A 286 -23.56 5.71 -14.18
CA HIS A 286 -23.37 5.83 -12.74
C HIS A 286 -22.95 4.46 -12.22
N ASP A 287 -21.71 4.36 -11.74
CA ASP A 287 -21.21 3.18 -11.06
C ASP A 287 -21.46 3.32 -9.55
N ILE A 288 -22.28 2.41 -9.03
CA ILE A 288 -22.73 2.38 -7.64
C ILE A 288 -22.16 1.19 -6.86
N ARG A 289 -21.19 0.45 -7.42
CA ARG A 289 -20.56 -0.71 -6.74
C ARG A 289 -19.87 -0.34 -5.42
N HIS A 290 -19.41 0.90 -5.29
CA HIS A 290 -18.72 1.41 -4.11
C HIS A 290 -19.64 2.07 -3.07
N ALA A 291 -20.97 1.98 -3.23
CA ALA A 291 -21.90 2.51 -2.24
C ALA A 291 -21.78 1.70 -0.93
N ILE A 292 -21.10 2.24 0.07
CA ILE A 292 -20.92 1.63 1.38
C ILE A 292 -22.28 1.57 2.09
N TYR A 293 -22.70 0.37 2.48
CA TYR A 293 -23.91 0.14 3.25
C TYR A 293 -23.66 0.37 4.74
N GLY A 294 -24.43 1.25 5.39
CA GLY A 294 -24.56 1.24 6.86
C GLY A 294 -24.06 2.46 7.66
N ALA A 295 -23.76 3.60 7.04
CA ALA A 295 -23.53 4.84 7.76
C ALA A 295 -24.51 5.92 7.25
N ASP A 296 -25.48 6.32 8.09
CA ASP A 296 -26.52 7.29 7.74
C ASP A 296 -25.98 8.70 7.38
N ASP A 297 -24.66 8.95 7.51
CA ASP A 297 -24.02 10.27 7.35
C ASP A 297 -22.93 10.36 6.25
N VAL A 298 -22.68 9.30 5.46
CA VAL A 298 -21.66 9.37 4.38
C VAL A 298 -22.36 9.57 3.04
N GLU A 299 -22.11 10.71 2.39
CA GLU A 299 -22.51 10.94 1.00
C GLU A 299 -21.99 9.78 0.12
N GLN A 300 -22.91 8.96 -0.39
CA GLN A 300 -22.54 7.84 -1.24
C GLN A 300 -22.04 8.37 -2.59
N ALA A 301 -20.72 8.33 -2.78
CA ALA A 301 -20.09 8.72 -4.02
C ALA A 301 -20.40 7.69 -5.13
N SER A 302 -21.37 8.00 -6.00
CA SER A 302 -21.50 7.32 -7.30
C SER A 302 -20.51 7.92 -8.29
N VAL A 303 -19.76 7.07 -9.00
CA VAL A 303 -18.83 7.57 -10.03
C VAL A 303 -19.62 7.82 -11.31
N GLU A 304 -19.74 9.10 -11.70
CA GLU A 304 -20.37 9.51 -12.95
C GLU A 304 -19.38 9.48 -14.13
N ARG A 305 -19.81 8.89 -15.25
CA ARG A 305 -19.12 8.96 -16.54
C ARG A 305 -20.07 9.39 -17.64
N ASN A 306 -19.66 10.38 -18.41
CA ASN A 306 -20.42 10.89 -19.54
C ASN A 306 -19.89 10.29 -20.86
N ILE A 307 -20.77 9.69 -21.65
CA ILE A 307 -20.48 9.18 -23.00
C ILE A 307 -21.15 10.09 -24.03
N GLN A 308 -20.40 10.55 -25.04
CA GLN A 308 -20.92 11.36 -26.15
C GLN A 308 -20.72 10.63 -27.49
N PRO A 309 -21.68 9.82 -27.93
CA PRO A 309 -21.58 9.03 -29.16
C PRO A 309 -21.55 9.89 -30.41
N PHE A 310 -22.30 10.98 -30.48
CA PHE A 310 -22.39 11.82 -31.69
C PHE A 310 -21.96 13.27 -31.40
N GLY A 311 -21.04 13.46 -30.45
CA GLY A 311 -20.58 14.78 -30.03
C GLY A 311 -21.73 15.61 -29.45
N LYS A 312 -22.20 16.62 -30.19
CA LYS A 312 -23.27 17.55 -29.77
C LYS A 312 -24.68 17.15 -30.22
N ALA A 313 -24.83 16.11 -31.04
CA ALA A 313 -26.15 15.70 -31.53
C ALA A 313 -27.00 15.07 -30.41
N ILE A 314 -28.27 15.48 -30.33
CA ILE A 314 -29.21 14.99 -29.31
C ILE A 314 -29.56 13.53 -29.58
N LEU A 315 -29.41 12.68 -28.57
CA LEU A 315 -29.74 11.26 -28.66
C LEU A 315 -31.25 11.05 -28.49
N SER A 316 -31.79 10.08 -29.23
CA SER A 316 -33.17 9.62 -29.05
C SER A 316 -33.25 8.49 -28.02
N SER A 317 -32.35 7.51 -28.13
CA SER A 317 -32.28 6.36 -27.22
C SER A 317 -30.92 5.66 -27.25
N PHE A 318 -30.74 4.71 -26.32
CA PHE A 318 -29.61 3.80 -26.25
C PHE A 318 -30.06 2.41 -25.79
N ALA A 319 -29.26 1.37 -26.05
CA ALA A 319 -29.39 0.07 -25.39
C ALA A 319 -28.05 -0.65 -25.27
N TRP A 320 -27.86 -1.31 -24.12
CA TRP A 320 -26.74 -2.21 -23.90
C TRP A 320 -26.91 -3.51 -24.67
N HIS A 321 -25.80 -4.04 -25.16
CA HIS A 321 -25.78 -5.40 -25.68
C HIS A 321 -26.06 -6.42 -24.56
N PRO A 322 -26.87 -7.46 -24.78
CA PRO A 322 -27.25 -8.42 -23.74
C PRO A 322 -26.08 -9.26 -23.20
N THR A 323 -25.20 -9.75 -24.09
CA THR A 323 -24.11 -10.69 -23.72
C THR A 323 -22.70 -10.08 -23.79
N GLN A 324 -22.37 -9.34 -24.84
CA GLN A 324 -21.06 -8.70 -25.01
C GLN A 324 -20.84 -7.55 -24.01
N GLU A 325 -19.77 -7.65 -23.23
CA GLU A 325 -19.40 -6.62 -22.26
C GLU A 325 -19.02 -5.30 -22.94
N ASN A 326 -19.30 -4.20 -22.24
CA ASN A 326 -18.90 -2.85 -22.66
C ASN A 326 -19.47 -2.38 -24.00
N ARG A 327 -20.35 -3.12 -24.67
CA ARG A 327 -20.93 -2.73 -25.95
C ARG A 327 -22.25 -1.99 -25.75
N LEU A 328 -22.30 -0.76 -26.26
CA LEU A 328 -23.47 0.12 -26.18
C LEU A 328 -23.85 0.60 -27.57
N MET A 329 -25.13 0.51 -27.91
CA MET A 329 -25.67 1.05 -29.15
C MET A 329 -26.52 2.28 -28.88
N THR A 330 -26.38 3.30 -29.72
CA THR A 330 -27.06 4.59 -29.58
C THR A 330 -27.71 5.02 -30.88
N VAL A 331 -28.85 5.70 -30.79
CA VAL A 331 -29.67 6.12 -31.94
C VAL A 331 -30.03 7.60 -31.87
N LEU A 332 -29.90 8.29 -33.00
CA LEU A 332 -30.34 9.67 -33.19
C LEU A 332 -31.82 9.75 -33.62
N PRO A 333 -32.52 10.88 -33.41
CA PRO A 333 -33.90 11.08 -33.86
C PRO A 333 -34.10 10.94 -35.39
N ASN A 334 -33.03 11.08 -36.18
CA ASN A 334 -33.05 10.86 -37.64
C ASN A 334 -32.89 9.39 -38.04
N GLY A 335 -32.78 8.46 -37.07
CA GLY A 335 -32.58 7.03 -37.30
C GLY A 335 -31.13 6.58 -37.47
N THR A 336 -30.15 7.49 -37.36
CA THR A 336 -28.72 7.12 -37.45
C THR A 336 -28.28 6.34 -36.22
N LEU A 337 -27.62 5.20 -36.43
CA LEU A 337 -27.14 4.28 -35.39
C LEU A 337 -25.63 4.37 -35.23
N ARG A 338 -25.15 4.23 -33.99
CA ARG A 338 -23.72 4.08 -33.68
C ARG A 338 -23.52 3.00 -32.62
N ASP A 339 -22.72 2.01 -32.97
CA ASP A 339 -22.20 0.97 -32.09
C ASP A 339 -20.86 1.44 -31.48
N MET A 340 -20.66 1.21 -30.19
CA MET A 340 -19.46 1.62 -29.48
C MET A 340 -19.09 0.67 -28.35
N THR A 341 -17.78 0.60 -28.07
CA THR A 341 -17.21 -0.12 -26.93
C THR A 341 -16.77 0.88 -25.86
N ILE A 342 -17.19 0.64 -24.62
CA ILE A 342 -16.97 1.49 -23.45
C ILE A 342 -15.84 0.89 -22.62
N PHE A 343 -14.63 1.40 -22.78
CA PHE A 343 -13.48 0.95 -21.98
C PHE A 343 -13.60 1.38 -20.53
N GLU A 344 -13.43 0.47 -19.58
CA GLU A 344 -13.40 0.81 -18.15
C GLU A 344 -12.09 1.44 -17.72
N ARG A 345 -12.12 2.14 -16.58
CA ARG A 345 -10.90 2.49 -15.87
C ARG A 345 -10.42 1.23 -15.16
N ILE A 346 -9.22 0.79 -15.50
CA ILE A 346 -8.55 -0.29 -14.78
C ILE A 346 -8.01 0.30 -13.48
N SER A 347 -8.59 -0.11 -12.34
CA SER A 347 -8.03 0.22 -11.03
C SER A 347 -6.76 -0.58 -10.83
N MET A 348 -5.64 0.09 -10.58
CA MET A 348 -4.37 -0.56 -10.28
C MET A 348 -4.12 -0.48 -8.78
N GLU A 349 -3.65 -1.56 -8.19
CA GLU A 349 -3.29 -1.61 -6.78
C GLU A 349 -1.84 -2.08 -6.62
N TRP A 350 -1.09 -1.39 -5.78
CA TRP A 350 0.28 -1.79 -5.42
C TRP A 350 0.26 -2.65 -4.16
N SER A 351 0.74 -3.88 -4.28
CA SER A 351 0.94 -4.79 -3.16
C SER A 351 2.10 -4.33 -2.28
N SER A 352 1.97 -4.60 -0.98
CA SER A 352 3.06 -4.54 0.03
C SER A 352 4.32 -5.35 -0.33
N THR A 353 4.25 -6.23 -1.32
CA THR A 353 5.38 -7.03 -1.82
C THR A 353 5.94 -6.52 -3.15
N PHE A 354 5.74 -5.24 -3.49
CA PHE A 354 6.19 -4.61 -4.74
C PHE A 354 5.60 -5.23 -6.01
N LYS A 355 4.35 -5.71 -5.92
CA LYS A 355 3.64 -6.29 -7.07
C LYS A 355 2.52 -5.36 -7.50
N LEU A 356 2.44 -5.06 -8.79
CA LEU A 356 1.33 -4.29 -9.35
C LEU A 356 0.21 -5.25 -9.74
N MET A 357 -0.95 -5.07 -9.14
CA MET A 357 -2.15 -5.86 -9.41
C MET A 357 -3.11 -5.03 -10.25
N MET A 358 -3.65 -5.64 -11.31
CA MET A 358 -4.68 -5.02 -12.13
C MET A 358 -5.75 -6.05 -12.54
N PRO A 359 -7.04 -5.68 -12.58
CA PRO A 359 -8.07 -6.54 -13.14
C PRO A 359 -7.87 -6.69 -14.65
N PHE A 360 -7.79 -7.95 -15.11
CA PHE A 360 -7.60 -8.28 -16.52
C PHE A 360 -8.87 -8.85 -17.16
N SER A 361 -9.64 -9.64 -16.40
CA SER A 361 -10.97 -10.11 -16.81
C SER A 361 -11.91 -10.12 -15.60
N LYS A 362 -13.17 -10.53 -15.82
CA LYS A 362 -14.21 -10.63 -14.80
C LYS A 362 -13.74 -11.40 -13.55
N ASP A 363 -12.93 -12.45 -13.75
CA ASP A 363 -12.51 -13.36 -12.67
C ASP A 363 -10.98 -13.44 -12.51
N THR A 364 -10.19 -12.72 -13.33
CA THR A 364 -8.73 -12.79 -13.29
C THR A 364 -8.09 -11.44 -12.99
N LEU A 365 -7.27 -11.41 -11.94
CA LEU A 365 -6.32 -10.34 -11.68
C LEU A 365 -5.00 -10.69 -12.35
N ARG A 366 -4.45 -9.76 -13.14
CA ARG A 366 -3.08 -9.86 -13.62
C ARG A 366 -2.16 -9.24 -12.58
N CYS A 367 -1.20 -10.04 -12.14
CA CYS A 367 -0.08 -9.59 -11.34
C CYS A 367 1.08 -9.29 -12.28
N VAL A 368 1.60 -8.07 -12.25
CA VAL A 368 2.88 -7.75 -12.87
C VAL A 368 3.93 -7.86 -11.77
N GLU A 369 4.76 -8.90 -11.87
CA GLU A 369 5.97 -9.00 -11.06
C GLU A 369 7.06 -8.18 -11.74
N GLU A 370 7.51 -7.11 -11.09
CA GLU A 370 8.79 -6.52 -11.48
C GLU A 370 9.89 -7.50 -11.06
N SER A 371 10.61 -8.00 -12.07
CA SER A 371 11.90 -8.65 -11.89
C SER A 371 12.77 -7.78 -10.98
N GLU A 372 13.32 -8.36 -9.93
CA GLU A 372 14.12 -7.73 -8.86
C GLU A 372 14.80 -6.42 -9.29
N ASN A 373 14.12 -5.30 -9.07
CA ASN A 373 14.66 -3.98 -9.36
C ASN A 373 15.64 -3.63 -8.22
N TYR A 374 16.89 -4.04 -8.37
CA TYR A 374 17.98 -3.81 -7.40
C TYR A 374 18.27 -2.32 -7.12
N GLY A 375 17.64 -1.39 -7.85
CA GLY A 375 17.86 0.05 -7.74
C GLY A 375 16.83 0.84 -6.93
N ASP A 376 15.67 0.27 -6.55
CA ASP A 376 14.69 0.99 -5.72
C ASP A 376 15.11 0.97 -4.24
N ILE A 377 15.11 2.14 -3.60
CA ILE A 377 15.46 2.30 -2.18
C ILE A 377 14.58 1.42 -1.29
N SER A 378 13.32 1.21 -1.66
CA SER A 378 12.40 0.35 -0.90
C SER A 378 12.86 -1.12 -0.86
N ALA A 379 13.40 -1.61 -1.98
CA ALA A 379 14.00 -2.95 -2.09
C ALA A 379 15.34 -3.01 -1.37
N VAL A 380 16.19 -1.97 -1.51
CA VAL A 380 17.47 -1.85 -0.81
C VAL A 380 17.28 -1.89 0.70
N MET A 381 16.36 -1.07 1.25
CA MET A 381 16.04 -1.05 2.69
C MET A 381 15.57 -2.42 3.19
N ARG A 382 14.76 -3.12 2.39
CA ARG A 382 14.29 -4.47 2.71
C ARG A 382 15.43 -5.50 2.69
N ASN A 383 16.37 -5.40 1.76
CA ASN A 383 17.54 -6.26 1.70
C ASN A 383 18.48 -6.03 2.88
N ARG A 384 18.75 -4.76 3.24
CA ARG A 384 19.57 -4.40 4.40
C ARG A 384 19.02 -4.96 5.72
N ILE A 385 17.71 -4.84 5.96
CA ILE A 385 17.11 -5.37 7.20
C ILE A 385 17.15 -6.90 7.25
N ASN A 386 17.08 -7.58 6.10
CA ASN A 386 17.29 -9.03 6.01
C ASN A 386 18.74 -9.43 6.33
N LEU A 387 19.71 -8.57 5.98
CA LEU A 387 21.11 -8.67 6.40
C LEU A 387 21.35 -8.18 7.85
N ARG A 388 20.28 -7.90 8.60
CA ARG A 388 20.30 -7.45 10.01
C ARG A 388 20.92 -6.07 10.24
N TYR A 389 20.89 -5.21 9.24
CA TYR A 389 21.33 -3.81 9.34
C TYR A 389 20.57 -3.04 10.44
N GLY A 390 21.32 -2.42 11.36
CA GLY A 390 20.76 -1.65 12.48
C GLY A 390 20.17 -2.49 13.62
N LEU A 391 20.37 -3.82 13.60
CA LEU A 391 19.89 -4.73 14.63
C LEU A 391 21.00 -5.24 15.56
N GLU A 392 22.26 -5.21 15.10
CA GLU A 392 23.41 -5.72 15.85
C GLU A 392 23.96 -4.63 16.79
N VAL A 393 23.69 -4.78 18.10
CA VAL A 393 24.14 -3.86 19.17
C VAL A 393 25.50 -4.27 19.74
N ASP A 394 25.73 -5.58 19.91
CA ASP A 394 26.94 -6.10 20.56
C ASP A 394 28.19 -5.97 19.67
N ASP A 395 28.01 -6.05 18.36
CA ASP A 395 29.07 -5.91 17.37
C ASP A 395 28.64 -4.97 16.24
N ILE A 396 28.84 -3.67 16.48
CA ILE A 396 28.48 -2.59 15.56
C ILE A 396 29.17 -2.76 14.21
N ALA A 397 30.37 -3.38 14.17
CA ALA A 397 31.11 -3.59 12.94
C ALA A 397 30.42 -4.54 11.95
N LYS A 398 29.51 -5.41 12.43
CA LYS A 398 28.70 -6.25 11.53
C LYS A 398 27.72 -5.45 10.67
N ASN A 399 27.27 -4.29 11.14
CA ASN A 399 26.36 -3.44 10.36
C ASN A 399 27.05 -2.89 9.08
N LEU A 400 28.39 -2.76 9.08
CA LEU A 400 29.16 -2.38 7.89
C LEU A 400 29.10 -3.43 6.77
N LYS A 401 28.94 -4.72 7.12
CA LYS A 401 28.81 -5.80 6.12
C LYS A 401 27.52 -5.72 5.32
N ALA A 402 26.46 -5.18 5.93
CA ALA A 402 25.17 -5.03 5.26
C ALA A 402 25.14 -3.87 4.25
N ILE A 403 26.20 -3.04 4.21
CA ILE A 403 26.33 -1.84 3.38
C ILE A 403 27.63 -1.84 2.56
N GLU A 404 28.17 -3.01 2.23
CA GLU A 404 29.43 -3.12 1.46
C GLU A 404 29.34 -2.40 0.10
N ASP A 405 28.18 -2.49 -0.56
CA ASP A 405 27.91 -1.85 -1.86
C ASP A 405 27.62 -0.33 -1.76
N GLU A 406 27.58 0.24 -0.55
CA GLU A 406 27.11 1.60 -0.29
C GLU A 406 28.12 2.44 0.50
N PRO A 407 29.20 2.90 -0.14
CA PRO A 407 30.31 3.56 0.54
C PRO A 407 29.92 4.88 1.22
N HIS A 408 28.86 5.55 0.75
CA HIS A 408 28.35 6.80 1.32
C HIS A 408 27.79 6.66 2.75
N LEU A 409 27.48 5.43 3.20
CA LEU A 409 27.02 5.15 4.56
C LEU A 409 28.17 4.82 5.52
N HIS A 410 29.38 4.59 5.01
CA HIS A 410 30.49 4.09 5.82
C HIS A 410 30.96 5.13 6.85
N GLY A 411 30.99 6.42 6.49
CA GLY A 411 31.41 7.47 7.42
C GLY A 411 30.49 7.62 8.63
N LEU A 412 29.16 7.49 8.43
CA LEU A 412 28.18 7.45 9.52
C LEU A 412 28.49 6.33 10.51
N TRP A 413 28.69 5.10 10.04
CA TRP A 413 28.95 3.95 10.91
C TRP A 413 30.33 3.99 11.56
N ARG A 414 31.34 4.51 10.86
CA ARG A 414 32.67 4.80 11.45
C ARG A 414 32.54 5.80 12.59
N TRP A 415 31.75 6.85 12.41
CA TRP A 415 31.46 7.82 13.48
C TRP A 415 30.76 7.15 14.68
N ILE A 416 29.70 6.36 14.46
CA ILE A 416 29.00 5.61 15.52
C ILE A 416 29.96 4.68 16.28
N LEU A 417 30.82 3.96 15.55
CA LEU A 417 31.82 3.06 16.14
C LEU A 417 32.85 3.81 16.98
N ASN A 418 33.38 4.92 16.46
CA ASN A 418 34.36 5.75 17.17
C ASN A 418 33.73 6.39 18.41
N LEU A 419 32.49 6.86 18.31
CA LEU A 419 31.71 7.39 19.42
C LEU A 419 31.58 6.34 20.53
N HIS A 420 31.17 5.12 20.20
CA HIS A 420 31.02 4.03 21.17
C HIS A 420 32.36 3.67 21.84
N ASN A 421 33.45 3.64 21.06
CA ASN A 421 34.80 3.42 21.59
C ASN A 421 35.24 4.55 22.56
N VAL A 422 34.97 5.81 22.22
CA VAL A 422 35.27 6.96 23.09
C VAL A 422 34.47 6.89 24.39
N ILE A 423 33.18 6.53 24.34
CA ILE A 423 32.34 6.37 25.54
C ILE A 423 32.88 5.24 26.43
N ASN A 424 33.19 4.08 25.85
CA ASN A 424 33.67 2.92 26.60
C ASN A 424 35.05 3.15 27.24
N THR A 425 35.92 3.92 26.59
CA THR A 425 37.25 4.24 27.11
C THR A 425 37.24 5.28 28.24
N GLN A 426 36.18 6.08 28.38
CA GLN A 426 36.12 7.15 29.39
C GLN A 426 35.85 6.66 30.83
N GLY A 427 35.38 5.42 31.03
CA GLY A 427 35.14 4.84 32.37
C GLY A 427 34.15 5.62 33.27
N PRO A 428 33.75 5.08 34.43
CA PRO A 428 32.83 5.74 35.36
C PRO A 428 33.52 6.82 36.23
N SER A 429 34.33 7.69 35.63
CA SER A 429 35.09 8.73 36.36
C SER A 429 34.36 10.08 36.34
N ASN A 430 34.39 10.79 37.47
CA ASN A 430 33.73 12.08 37.74
C ASN A 430 34.49 13.30 37.16
N SER A 431 34.84 13.32 35.87
CA SER A 431 35.40 14.51 35.23
C SER A 431 34.32 15.40 34.59
N ARG A 432 34.39 16.72 34.83
CA ARG A 432 33.48 17.77 34.33
C ARG A 432 33.38 17.89 32.80
N GLN A 433 34.11 17.09 32.03
CA GLN A 433 34.11 17.05 30.56
C GLN A 433 33.81 15.62 30.09
N ARG A 434 32.61 15.11 30.36
CA ARG A 434 32.11 13.92 29.67
C ARG A 434 31.69 14.32 28.26
N VAL A 435 32.19 13.61 27.25
CA VAL A 435 31.65 13.74 25.90
C VAL A 435 30.25 13.13 25.94
N SER A 436 29.23 13.93 25.70
CA SER A 436 27.86 13.42 25.55
C SER A 436 27.79 12.59 24.26
N ALA A 437 27.01 11.51 24.26
CA ALA A 437 26.92 10.57 23.14
C ALA A 437 26.41 11.20 21.83
N SER A 438 25.93 12.44 21.86
CA SER A 438 25.45 13.20 20.70
C SER A 438 26.43 14.20 20.10
N VAL A 439 27.65 14.35 20.65
CA VAL A 439 28.47 15.55 20.41
C VAL A 439 29.32 15.40 19.14
N GLY A 440 29.17 16.34 18.21
CA GLY A 440 30.04 16.47 17.03
C GLY A 440 31.36 17.19 17.34
N ILE A 441 32.26 17.23 16.36
CA ILE A 441 33.57 17.90 16.51
C ILE A 441 33.40 19.40 16.85
N ILE A 442 32.44 20.09 16.25
CA ILE A 442 32.23 21.54 16.50
C ILE A 442 31.89 21.79 17.97
N SER A 443 30.97 21.01 18.51
CA SER A 443 30.56 21.11 19.91
C SER A 443 31.67 20.66 20.87
N THR A 444 32.46 19.64 20.48
CA THR A 444 33.65 19.19 21.24
C THR A 444 34.71 20.28 21.36
N LEU A 445 34.93 21.04 20.28
CA LEU A 445 35.85 22.18 20.26
C LEU A 445 35.27 23.44 20.91
N GLY A 446 33.96 23.45 21.23
CA GLY A 446 33.27 24.58 21.85
C GLY A 446 32.97 25.73 20.90
N PHE A 447 33.00 25.51 19.58
CA PHE A 447 32.78 26.56 18.58
C PHE A 447 31.30 26.98 18.45
N ASP A 448 30.36 26.21 19.00
CA ASP A 448 28.93 26.52 19.04
C ASP A 448 28.52 27.51 20.15
N ARG A 449 29.40 27.78 21.13
CA ARG A 449 29.08 28.73 22.20
C ARG A 449 29.35 30.15 21.73
N GLU A 450 28.36 31.05 21.88
CA GLU A 450 28.50 32.48 21.55
C GLU A 450 29.56 33.20 22.39
N ASP A 451 29.94 32.60 23.53
CA ASP A 451 31.11 33.02 24.28
C ASP A 451 32.37 32.76 23.44
N ASN A 452 33.08 33.82 23.05
CA ASN A 452 34.40 33.82 22.42
C ASN A 452 35.49 33.21 23.33
N SER A 453 35.25 32.09 24.00
CA SER A 453 36.29 31.27 24.59
C SER A 453 37.06 30.63 23.45
N ASN A 454 38.05 31.36 22.93
CA ASN A 454 39.00 30.83 21.97
C ASN A 454 39.59 29.54 22.55
N LEU A 455 39.58 28.49 21.73
CA LEU A 455 40.42 27.33 21.97
C LEU A 455 41.84 27.86 22.24
N LYS A 456 42.49 27.42 23.31
CA LYS A 456 43.87 27.80 23.64
C LYS A 456 44.77 26.66 23.22
N SER A 457 44.91 26.45 21.91
CA SER A 457 45.78 25.38 21.41
C SER A 457 47.24 25.79 21.52
N GLU A 458 48.09 24.91 22.03
CA GLU A 458 49.53 25.14 22.11
C GLU A 458 50.19 24.77 20.77
N PRO A 459 50.94 25.70 20.12
CA PRO A 459 51.72 25.38 18.94
C PRO A 459 52.97 24.61 19.34
N VAL A 460 53.08 23.36 18.88
CA VAL A 460 54.19 22.44 19.13
C VAL A 460 54.94 22.20 17.83
N ALA A 461 56.22 22.56 17.79
CA ALA A 461 57.10 22.26 16.66
C ALA A 461 57.47 20.77 16.66
N VAL A 462 56.95 20.01 15.70
CA VAL A 462 57.25 18.58 15.52
C VAL A 462 58.34 18.45 14.46
N GLN A 463 59.44 17.79 14.83
CA GLN A 463 60.57 17.59 13.93
C GLN A 463 60.32 16.40 13.00
N TRP A 464 60.67 16.58 11.73
CA TRP A 464 60.69 15.51 10.74
C TRP A 464 62.01 15.53 9.95
N LYS A 465 62.45 14.35 9.52
CA LYS A 465 63.73 14.16 8.86
C LYS A 465 63.50 13.50 7.51
N ALA A 466 63.79 14.23 6.43
CA ALA A 466 63.61 13.76 5.05
C ALA A 466 64.61 12.66 4.64
N SER A 467 65.87 12.77 5.08
CA SER A 467 66.96 11.82 4.80
C SER A 467 67.99 11.84 5.92
N GLU A 468 68.80 10.79 6.08
CA GLU A 468 69.81 10.66 7.16
C GLU A 468 70.84 11.78 7.17
N ASP A 469 71.10 12.39 6.01
CA ASP A 469 72.02 13.51 5.82
C ASP A 469 71.34 14.90 5.81
N ALA A 470 70.00 14.96 5.84
CA ALA A 470 69.25 16.21 5.83
C ALA A 470 69.08 16.80 7.25
N ALA A 471 69.09 18.13 7.35
CA ALA A 471 68.81 18.84 8.60
C ALA A 471 67.36 18.56 9.08
N TYR A 472 67.16 18.53 10.40
CA TYR A 472 65.81 18.45 10.97
C TYR A 472 65.06 19.73 10.66
N SER A 473 63.91 19.58 10.04
CA SER A 473 62.95 20.66 9.87
C SER A 473 61.74 20.43 10.76
N SER A 474 61.04 21.52 11.07
CA SER A 474 59.92 21.50 12.00
C SER A 474 58.67 22.01 11.34
N ARG A 475 57.57 21.28 11.51
CA ARG A 475 56.21 21.77 11.22
C ARG A 475 55.45 21.99 12.52
N THR A 476 54.55 22.96 12.52
CA THR A 476 53.78 23.33 13.72
C THR A 476 52.52 22.48 13.82
N HIS A 477 52.41 21.69 14.89
CA HIS A 477 51.18 21.00 15.27
C HIS A 477 50.48 21.76 16.41
N TYR A 478 49.19 21.98 16.30
CA TYR A 478 48.40 22.63 17.35
C TYR A 478 47.76 21.59 18.26
N ARG A 479 48.08 21.61 19.56
CA ARG A 479 47.61 20.60 20.52
C ARG A 479 46.70 21.20 21.58
N SER A 480 45.60 20.51 21.87
CA SER A 480 44.71 20.79 23.00
C SER A 480 43.99 19.51 23.41
N GLN A 481 43.41 19.47 24.62
CA GLN A 481 42.63 18.32 25.07
C GLN A 481 41.39 18.10 24.18
N GLN A 482 40.76 19.18 23.71
CA GLN A 482 39.62 19.13 22.81
C GLN A 482 40.02 18.64 21.41
N ARG A 483 41.15 19.08 20.86
CA ARG A 483 41.68 18.57 19.57
C ARG A 483 42.02 17.08 19.67
N ARG A 484 42.57 16.62 20.79
CA ARG A 484 42.82 15.18 21.04
C ARG A 484 41.53 14.36 20.97
N LEU A 485 40.45 14.84 21.63
CA LEU A 485 39.15 14.16 21.57
C LEU A 485 38.56 14.18 20.15
N ALA A 486 38.67 15.32 19.45
CA ALA A 486 38.21 15.43 18.07
C ALA A 486 38.98 14.50 17.11
N LEU A 487 40.30 14.35 17.27
CA LEU A 487 41.11 13.40 16.51
C LEU A 487 40.68 11.95 16.76
N GLN A 488 40.36 11.60 18.02
CA GLN A 488 39.83 10.28 18.36
C GLN A 488 38.47 10.00 17.70
N LEU A 489 37.61 11.02 17.57
CA LEU A 489 36.34 10.90 16.84
C LEU A 489 36.55 10.66 15.33
N CYS A 490 37.57 11.28 14.73
CA CYS A 490 38.02 10.98 13.35
C CYS A 490 38.67 9.60 13.22
N GLY A 491 38.88 8.86 14.32
CA GLY A 491 39.60 7.58 14.32
C GLY A 491 41.12 7.71 14.24
N TRP A 492 41.66 8.93 14.26
CA TRP A 492 43.10 9.19 14.29
C TRP A 492 43.64 9.06 15.72
N GLN A 493 44.84 8.50 15.84
CA GLN A 493 45.55 8.36 17.11
C GLN A 493 46.44 9.58 17.34
N THR A 494 46.64 9.98 18.60
CA THR A 494 47.62 11.03 18.91
C THR A 494 49.04 10.49 18.92
N ASP A 495 50.00 11.39 18.68
CA ASP A 495 51.45 11.12 18.66
C ASP A 495 52.03 10.49 19.94
N ASP A 496 51.23 10.39 21.01
CA ASP A 496 51.66 9.96 22.34
C ASP A 496 51.94 8.44 22.44
N ASN A 497 51.48 7.62 21.49
CA ASN A 497 51.69 6.17 21.52
C ASN A 497 52.00 5.57 20.12
N LYS A 498 53.30 5.41 19.83
CA LYS A 498 53.82 4.86 18.57
C LYS A 498 53.33 3.44 18.25
N ASP A 499 53.06 2.61 19.26
CA ASP A 499 52.64 1.23 19.05
C ASP A 499 51.19 1.13 18.60
N LYS A 500 50.31 1.97 19.18
CA LYS A 500 48.91 2.10 18.72
C LYS A 500 48.83 2.66 17.31
N PHE A 501 49.70 3.62 16.98
CA PHE A 501 49.79 4.18 15.63
C PHE A 501 50.20 3.12 14.60
N LYS A 502 51.24 2.31 14.90
CA LYS A 502 51.65 1.19 14.04
C LYS A 502 50.53 0.17 13.84
N ALA A 503 49.82 -0.20 14.90
CA ALA A 503 48.69 -1.13 14.81
C ALA A 503 47.54 -0.57 13.96
N PHE A 504 47.27 0.74 14.04
CA PHE A 504 46.28 1.41 13.20
C PHE A 504 46.66 1.39 11.71
N ILE A 505 47.90 1.73 11.39
CA ILE A 505 48.43 1.70 10.02
C ILE A 505 48.40 0.28 9.44
N ASN A 506 48.80 -0.74 10.21
CA ASN A 506 48.75 -2.13 9.76
C ASN A 506 47.31 -2.60 9.47
N ARG A 507 46.33 -2.18 10.28
CA ARG A 507 44.91 -2.47 10.02
C ARG A 507 44.40 -1.85 8.72
N LEU A 508 44.85 -0.64 8.38
CA LEU A 508 44.49 -0.01 7.10
C LEU A 508 45.10 -0.75 5.90
N ILE A 509 46.32 -1.27 6.05
CA ILE A 509 46.99 -2.08 5.02
C ILE A 509 46.26 -3.42 4.86
N GLU A 510 45.90 -4.09 5.96
CA GLU A 510 45.07 -5.32 5.93
C GLU A 510 43.67 -5.07 5.35
N GLY A 511 43.12 -3.87 5.56
CA GLY A 511 41.84 -3.43 5.02
C GLY A 511 41.84 -3.09 3.53
N GLY A 512 42.99 -3.16 2.84
CA GLY A 512 43.10 -2.96 1.39
C GLY A 512 43.32 -1.52 0.93
N ASP A 513 43.56 -0.57 1.83
CA ASP A 513 43.77 0.86 1.51
C ASP A 513 45.21 1.35 1.84
N PRO A 514 46.25 0.86 1.14
CA PRO A 514 47.63 1.25 1.41
C PRO A 514 47.94 2.72 1.07
N GLU A 515 47.23 3.31 0.10
CA GLU A 515 47.38 4.73 -0.27
C GLU A 515 46.95 5.66 0.87
N ARG A 516 45.82 5.33 1.51
CA ARG A 516 45.32 6.05 2.69
C ARG A 516 46.28 5.89 3.87
N ALA A 517 46.75 4.67 4.14
CA ALA A 517 47.72 4.40 5.19
C ALA A 517 49.02 5.21 5.00
N THR A 518 49.50 5.29 3.76
CA THR A 518 50.69 6.07 3.40
C THR A 518 50.49 7.56 3.65
N ALA A 519 49.37 8.12 3.20
CA ALA A 519 49.06 9.54 3.38
C ALA A 519 48.99 9.89 4.88
N ILE A 520 48.31 9.08 5.68
CA ILE A 520 48.22 9.28 7.14
C ILE A 520 49.61 9.17 7.80
N ALA A 521 50.44 8.20 7.40
CA ALA A 521 51.82 8.09 7.90
C ALA A 521 52.64 9.33 7.59
N LEU A 522 52.49 9.89 6.39
CA LEU A 522 53.16 11.13 5.99
C LEU A 522 52.62 12.35 6.76
N PHE A 523 51.31 12.45 7.00
CA PHE A 523 50.71 13.54 7.78
C PHE A 523 51.12 13.53 9.26
N HIS A 524 51.49 12.37 9.81
CA HIS A 524 52.15 12.27 11.13
C HIS A 524 53.67 12.48 11.06
N LEU A 525 54.17 12.89 9.90
CA LEU A 525 55.57 13.20 9.61
C LEU A 525 56.52 11.96 9.65
N TYR A 526 55.99 10.75 9.51
CA TYR A 526 56.76 9.51 9.42
C TYR A 526 57.10 9.13 7.96
N ILE A 527 57.92 9.95 7.28
CA ILE A 527 58.33 9.73 5.88
C ILE A 527 58.90 8.33 5.63
N LYS A 528 59.80 7.85 6.51
CA LYS A 528 60.41 6.51 6.36
C LYS A 528 59.37 5.41 6.30
N ARG A 529 58.37 5.46 7.19
CA ARG A 529 57.29 4.47 7.22
C ARG A 529 56.37 4.59 6.00
N ALA A 530 56.10 5.80 5.53
CA ALA A 530 55.34 6.00 4.28
C ALA A 530 56.06 5.39 3.06
N LEU A 531 57.38 5.53 2.97
CA LEU A 531 58.20 4.91 1.92
C LEU A 531 58.21 3.38 2.03
N GLU A 532 58.35 2.83 3.24
CA GLU A 532 58.26 1.39 3.49
C GLU A 532 56.94 0.83 2.95
N ILE A 533 55.79 1.44 3.32
CA ILE A 533 54.46 0.98 2.89
C ILE A 533 54.34 1.01 1.36
N LEU A 534 54.73 2.13 0.72
CA LEU A 534 54.67 2.23 -0.74
C LEU A 534 55.56 1.21 -1.45
N SER A 535 56.77 0.96 -0.91
CA SER A 535 57.71 -0.01 -1.50
C SER A 535 57.25 -1.45 -1.28
N GLU A 536 56.73 -1.80 -0.11
CA GLU A 536 56.16 -3.12 0.18
C GLU A 536 54.95 -3.42 -0.71
N CYS A 537 54.03 -2.44 -0.87
CA CYS A 537 52.86 -2.59 -1.74
C CYS A 537 53.23 -2.65 -3.23
N ALA A 538 54.24 -1.87 -3.67
CA ALA A 538 54.74 -1.92 -5.04
C ALA A 538 55.38 -3.27 -5.40
N MET A 539 56.02 -3.94 -4.43
CA MET A 539 56.68 -5.25 -4.64
C MET A 539 55.71 -6.44 -4.57
N ASN A 540 54.63 -6.33 -3.79
CA ASN A 540 53.66 -7.41 -3.56
C ASN A 540 52.56 -7.51 -4.63
N THR A 541 52.54 -6.64 -5.64
CA THR A 541 51.51 -6.65 -6.69
C THR A 541 51.93 -7.55 -7.87
N THR A 542 51.02 -8.38 -8.39
CA THR A 542 51.28 -9.21 -9.58
C THR A 542 51.61 -8.36 -10.82
N PRO A 543 52.53 -8.80 -11.71
CA PRO A 543 53.06 -7.96 -12.79
C PRO A 543 52.06 -7.41 -13.82
N SER A 544 50.80 -7.88 -13.83
CA SER A 544 49.73 -7.36 -14.71
C SER A 544 48.91 -6.22 -14.11
N GLU A 545 48.98 -5.98 -12.79
CA GLU A 545 48.24 -4.94 -12.04
C GLU A 545 49.18 -3.97 -11.31
N GLY A 546 50.47 -3.93 -11.66
CA GLY A 546 51.41 -3.03 -11.01
C GLY A 546 50.91 -1.59 -11.13
N LYS A 547 50.52 -0.96 -10.02
CA LYS A 547 50.08 0.44 -9.97
C LYS A 547 51.32 1.33 -10.19
N PRO A 548 51.61 1.83 -11.42
CA PRO A 548 52.84 2.61 -11.68
C PRO A 548 52.89 3.90 -10.85
N ASN A 549 51.70 4.37 -10.44
CA ASN A 549 51.47 5.54 -9.61
C ASN A 549 52.12 5.40 -8.22
N LEU A 550 52.12 4.21 -7.61
CA LEU A 550 52.71 4.01 -6.28
C LEU A 550 54.24 4.08 -6.32
N GLN A 551 54.85 3.46 -7.33
CA GLN A 551 56.31 3.49 -7.51
C GLN A 551 56.79 4.90 -7.89
N ALA A 552 56.04 5.62 -8.74
CA ALA A 552 56.33 7.01 -9.07
C ALA A 552 56.28 7.93 -7.84
N VAL A 553 55.28 7.76 -6.96
CA VAL A 553 55.15 8.53 -5.72
C VAL A 553 56.26 8.15 -4.72
N ALA A 554 56.61 6.88 -4.57
CA ALA A 554 57.71 6.44 -3.71
C ALA A 554 59.06 7.03 -4.16
N MET A 555 59.33 7.01 -5.47
CA MET A 555 60.52 7.61 -6.06
C MET A 555 60.55 9.13 -5.83
N ALA A 556 59.43 9.82 -6.06
CA ALA A 556 59.32 11.25 -5.83
C ALA A 556 59.51 11.63 -4.35
N LEU A 557 58.95 10.86 -3.42
CA LEU A 557 59.12 11.08 -1.97
C LEU A 557 60.54 10.78 -1.49
N SER A 558 61.24 9.81 -2.09
CA SER A 558 62.64 9.52 -1.75
C SER A 558 63.59 10.66 -2.13
N GLY A 559 63.25 11.43 -3.18
CA GLY A 559 63.97 12.60 -3.63
C GLY A 559 63.50 13.93 -3.00
N PHE A 560 62.72 13.89 -1.92
CA PHE A 560 62.20 15.08 -1.27
C PHE A 560 63.32 15.96 -0.68
N THR A 561 63.33 17.23 -1.10
CA THR A 561 64.24 18.27 -0.58
C THR A 561 63.46 19.53 -0.21
N GLU A 562 63.86 20.22 0.85
CA GLU A 562 63.17 21.43 1.32
C GLU A 562 63.46 22.70 0.51
N ASP A 563 64.35 22.62 -0.48
CA ASP A 563 64.71 23.76 -1.30
C ASP A 563 63.51 24.31 -2.10
N ARG A 564 63.22 25.60 -1.89
CA ARG A 564 62.07 26.32 -2.47
C ARG A 564 62.08 26.41 -4.00
N ASN A 565 63.26 26.28 -4.60
CA ASN A 565 63.46 26.39 -6.05
C ASN A 565 63.67 25.04 -6.76
N ALA A 566 63.44 23.92 -6.06
CA ALA A 566 63.70 22.60 -6.63
C ALA A 566 62.76 22.32 -7.81
N LEU A 567 63.35 21.97 -8.97
CA LEU A 567 62.67 21.37 -10.13
C LEU A 567 61.66 20.29 -9.69
N TRP A 568 62.01 19.56 -8.64
CA TRP A 568 61.19 18.59 -7.93
C TRP A 568 59.76 19.06 -7.60
N ARG A 569 59.53 20.28 -7.07
CA ARG A 569 58.16 20.76 -6.73
C ARG A 569 57.30 20.97 -7.96
N ARG A 570 57.89 21.51 -9.04
CA ARG A 570 57.20 21.70 -10.32
C ARG A 570 56.82 20.35 -10.92
N THR A 571 57.73 19.38 -10.86
CA THR A 571 57.48 18.01 -11.33
C THR A 571 56.37 17.33 -10.50
N CYS A 572 56.38 17.47 -9.17
CA CYS A 572 55.31 16.93 -8.31
C CYS A 572 53.96 17.61 -8.58
N GLY A 573 53.96 18.92 -8.85
CA GLY A 573 52.75 19.67 -9.25
C GLY A 573 52.14 19.17 -10.57
N THR A 574 52.97 18.82 -11.57
CA THR A 574 52.49 18.24 -12.83
C THR A 574 52.03 16.79 -12.65
N LEU A 575 52.78 15.98 -11.89
CA LEU A 575 52.44 14.57 -11.63
C LEU A 575 51.15 14.43 -10.80
N ARG A 576 50.83 15.39 -9.93
CA ARG A 576 49.58 15.40 -9.15
C ARG A 576 48.33 15.24 -10.02
N TYR A 577 48.26 15.91 -11.16
CA TYR A 577 47.09 15.84 -12.05
C TYR A 577 46.99 14.51 -12.83
N GLN A 578 48.06 13.71 -12.85
CA GLN A 578 48.09 12.40 -13.51
C GLN A 578 47.70 11.26 -12.55
N LEU A 579 47.53 11.54 -11.25
CA LEU A 579 47.18 10.55 -10.25
C LEU A 579 45.66 10.45 -10.06
N GLU A 580 45.13 9.24 -10.23
CA GLU A 580 43.70 8.95 -10.02
C GLU A 580 43.30 8.92 -8.53
N ASN A 581 44.18 8.40 -7.66
CA ASN A 581 43.87 8.23 -6.24
C ASN A 581 44.01 9.57 -5.46
N PRO A 582 42.97 10.00 -4.72
CA PRO A 582 42.96 11.27 -3.99
C PRO A 582 44.01 11.36 -2.90
N TYR A 583 44.33 10.25 -2.21
CA TYR A 583 45.33 10.24 -1.14
C TYR A 583 46.76 10.43 -1.68
N LEU A 584 47.05 9.90 -2.87
CA LEU A 584 48.34 10.14 -3.54
C LEU A 584 48.49 11.59 -4.01
N ARG A 585 47.39 12.21 -4.48
CA ARG A 585 47.37 13.65 -4.79
C ARG A 585 47.58 14.50 -3.54
N ALA A 586 46.96 14.12 -2.43
CA ALA A 586 47.11 14.79 -1.13
C ALA A 586 48.55 14.69 -0.59
N ILE A 587 49.23 13.56 -0.81
CA ILE A 587 50.66 13.38 -0.49
C ILE A 587 51.51 14.41 -1.23
N PHE A 588 51.33 14.56 -2.53
CA PHE A 588 52.07 15.55 -3.31
C PHE A 588 51.69 16.99 -2.94
N ALA A 589 50.42 17.26 -2.69
CA ALA A 589 49.96 18.57 -2.21
C ALA A 589 50.63 18.93 -0.88
N PHE A 590 50.71 18.00 0.07
CA PHE A 590 51.34 18.22 1.37
C PHE A 590 52.85 18.42 1.28
N ALA A 591 53.52 17.66 0.42
CA ALA A 591 54.96 17.74 0.22
C ALA A 591 55.38 18.98 -0.59
N ALA A 592 54.53 19.46 -1.50
CA ALA A 592 54.77 20.67 -2.32
C ALA A 592 54.25 21.97 -1.69
N CYS A 593 53.53 21.89 -0.56
CA CYS A 593 52.98 23.02 0.17
C CYS A 593 54.08 24.00 0.65
N ASP A 594 53.86 25.31 0.43
CA ASP A 594 54.65 26.39 1.02
C ASP A 594 54.05 26.83 2.38
N ASP A 595 54.87 27.41 3.27
CA ASP A 595 54.59 27.71 4.69
C ASP A 595 53.09 27.99 5.03
N ASP A 596 52.48 27.06 5.76
CA ASP A 596 51.14 27.13 6.38
C ASP A 596 49.89 27.30 5.48
N ASN A 597 50.00 27.05 4.16
CA ASN A 597 48.84 27.02 3.25
C ASN A 597 48.43 25.60 2.82
N TYR A 598 47.54 24.98 3.58
CA TYR A 598 47.10 23.59 3.35
C TYR A 598 45.81 23.44 2.52
N ASP A 599 45.34 24.50 1.84
CA ASP A 599 44.04 24.49 1.14
C ASP A 599 43.91 23.36 0.10
N ASP A 600 45.01 23.02 -0.55
CA ASP A 600 45.08 21.95 -1.56
C ASP A 600 44.86 20.55 -0.99
N VAL A 601 45.24 20.32 0.27
CA VAL A 601 45.02 19.05 0.98
C VAL A 601 43.61 19.05 1.58
N LEU A 602 43.20 20.18 2.15
CA LEU A 602 41.93 20.35 2.86
C LEU A 602 40.71 20.33 1.93
N ASN A 603 40.86 20.64 0.65
CA ASN A 603 39.77 20.67 -0.34
C ASN A 603 39.95 19.61 -1.44
N GLU A 604 40.81 18.62 -1.23
CA GLU A 604 41.02 17.53 -2.20
C GLU A 604 39.74 16.69 -2.34
N ILE A 605 39.25 16.57 -3.58
CA ILE A 605 38.00 15.88 -3.90
C ILE A 605 38.22 14.37 -3.84
N GLY A 606 37.37 13.66 -3.10
CA GLY A 606 37.44 12.21 -2.92
C GLY A 606 38.29 11.74 -1.74
N MET A 607 38.95 12.65 -1.00
CA MET A 607 39.53 12.32 0.30
C MET A 607 38.43 12.32 1.37
N SER A 608 38.41 11.29 2.22
CA SER A 608 37.41 11.13 3.28
C SER A 608 37.36 12.36 4.19
N VAL A 609 36.17 12.79 4.59
CA VAL A 609 35.98 13.98 5.44
C VAL A 609 36.68 13.80 6.79
N GLU A 610 36.71 12.58 7.34
CA GLU A 610 37.37 12.27 8.62
C GLU A 610 38.86 12.62 8.58
N ASP A 611 39.55 12.22 7.50
CA ASP A 611 40.99 12.47 7.31
C ASP A 611 41.28 13.95 7.02
N ARG A 612 40.41 14.63 6.24
CA ARG A 612 40.51 16.08 6.00
C ARG A 612 40.41 16.88 7.30
N VAL A 613 39.43 16.52 8.13
CA VAL A 613 39.20 17.17 9.44
C VAL A 613 40.32 16.82 10.41
N ALA A 614 40.80 15.58 10.45
CA ALA A 614 41.92 15.19 11.28
C ALA A 614 43.22 15.92 10.91
N PHE A 615 43.48 16.08 9.60
CA PHE A 615 44.57 16.90 9.10
C PHE A 615 44.43 18.37 9.56
N ALA A 616 43.24 18.96 9.40
CA ALA A 616 42.95 20.32 9.85
C ALA A 616 43.19 20.50 11.36
N LEU A 617 42.80 19.51 12.17
CA LEU A 617 42.98 19.51 13.63
C LEU A 617 44.45 19.49 14.05
N ASN A 618 45.36 18.98 13.23
CA ASN A 618 46.79 19.01 13.53
C ASN A 618 47.47 20.30 13.04
N PHE A 619 47.19 20.74 11.81
CA PHE A 619 48.00 21.77 11.14
C PHE A 619 47.40 23.19 11.16
N LEU A 620 46.08 23.35 11.35
CA LEU A 620 45.47 24.70 11.30
C LEU A 620 45.46 25.41 12.66
N PRO A 621 45.79 26.72 12.70
CA PRO A 621 45.51 27.57 13.86
C PRO A 621 44.01 27.66 14.17
N ASP A 622 43.66 27.96 15.42
CA ASP A 622 42.26 27.95 15.90
C ASP A 622 41.31 28.84 15.07
N ALA A 623 41.76 30.03 14.66
CA ALA A 623 40.95 30.94 13.86
C ALA A 623 40.64 30.38 12.45
N LYS A 624 41.66 29.84 11.77
CA LYS A 624 41.49 29.21 10.44
C LYS A 624 40.67 27.92 10.53
N LEU A 625 40.89 27.14 11.59
CA LEU A 625 40.15 25.90 11.84
C LEU A 625 38.64 26.17 12.00
N LYS A 626 38.25 27.19 12.78
CA LYS A 626 36.83 27.55 12.96
C LYS A 626 36.17 27.90 11.63
N VAL A 627 36.82 28.73 10.81
CA VAL A 627 36.29 29.12 9.49
C VAL A 627 36.15 27.91 8.56
N TYR A 628 37.17 27.06 8.52
CA TYR A 628 37.16 25.84 7.70
C TYR A 628 36.03 24.88 8.10
N LEU A 629 35.91 24.56 9.39
CA LEU A 629 34.87 23.63 9.87
C LEU A 629 33.45 24.18 9.67
N SER A 630 33.23 25.47 9.88
CA SER A 630 31.93 26.09 9.61
C SER A 630 31.56 26.02 8.13
N LYS A 631 32.49 26.34 7.22
CA LYS A 631 32.26 26.25 5.76
C LYS A 631 31.97 24.82 5.34
N LEU A 632 32.77 23.86 5.81
CA LEU A 632 32.60 22.45 5.48
C LEU A 632 31.27 21.90 6.01
N THR A 633 30.85 22.32 7.20
CA THR A 633 29.56 21.91 7.78
C THR A 633 28.40 22.44 6.97
N GLU A 634 28.42 23.71 6.56
CA GLU A 634 27.36 24.28 5.73
C GLU A 634 27.28 23.59 4.36
N GLU A 635 28.42 23.27 3.75
CA GLU A 635 28.49 22.52 2.50
C GLU A 635 27.86 21.13 2.65
N LEU A 636 28.28 20.35 3.66
CA LEU A 636 27.80 18.98 3.89
C LEU A 636 26.33 18.93 4.31
N THR A 637 25.88 19.87 5.15
CA THR A 637 24.46 19.98 5.52
C THR A 637 23.59 20.28 4.30
N LYS A 638 24.05 21.19 3.43
CA LYS A 638 23.31 21.55 2.21
C LYS A 638 23.30 20.43 1.17
N THR A 639 24.39 19.68 1.04
CA THR A 639 24.44 18.52 0.14
C THR A 639 23.75 17.29 0.74
N GLY A 640 23.43 17.26 2.04
CA GLY A 640 22.87 16.08 2.70
C GLY A 640 23.86 14.91 2.74
N ASP A 641 25.15 15.18 2.88
CA ASP A 641 26.19 14.15 2.97
C ASP A 641 26.40 13.70 4.42
N LEU A 642 26.17 12.41 4.68
CA LEU A 642 26.15 11.84 6.03
C LEU A 642 27.51 11.91 6.74
N ASP A 643 28.61 12.05 6.01
CA ASP A 643 29.94 12.29 6.59
C ASP A 643 29.97 13.58 7.45
N GLY A 644 29.06 14.53 7.16
CA GLY A 644 28.86 15.74 7.95
C GLY A 644 28.43 15.48 9.41
N ILE A 645 27.92 14.29 9.72
CA ILE A 645 27.52 13.91 11.09
C ILE A 645 28.71 13.94 12.06
N LEU A 646 29.92 13.72 11.55
CA LEU A 646 31.15 13.86 12.33
C LEU A 646 31.30 15.27 12.91
N LEU A 647 30.91 16.29 12.16
CA LEU A 647 31.08 17.70 12.51
C LEU A 647 29.93 18.20 13.39
N THR A 648 28.69 17.95 12.96
CA THR A 648 27.47 18.42 13.61
C THR A 648 27.13 17.59 14.84
N GLY A 649 27.46 16.29 14.84
CA GLY A 649 26.91 15.32 15.76
C GLY A 649 25.39 15.24 15.66
N MET A 650 24.75 14.64 16.64
CA MET A 650 23.30 14.62 16.74
C MET A 650 22.78 15.90 17.45
N SER A 651 23.10 17.04 16.86
CA SER A 651 22.61 18.38 17.22
C SER A 651 21.49 18.83 16.28
N GLU A 652 20.89 20.01 16.48
CA GLU A 652 19.86 20.56 15.58
C GLU A 652 20.32 20.59 14.12
N LYS A 653 21.54 21.10 13.86
CA LYS A 653 22.17 21.06 12.52
C LYS A 653 22.41 19.64 12.00
N GLY A 654 22.58 18.66 12.89
CA GLY A 654 22.68 17.25 12.55
C GLY A 654 21.34 16.65 12.12
N ILE A 655 20.24 17.08 12.74
CA ILE A 655 18.89 16.70 12.31
C ILE A 655 18.60 17.31 10.94
N ASP A 656 18.96 18.58 10.71
CA ASP A 656 18.80 19.23 9.40
C ASP A 656 19.63 18.52 8.30
N LEU A 657 20.83 18.02 8.64
CA LEU A 657 21.64 17.20 7.73
C LEU A 657 20.92 15.89 7.36
N LEU A 658 20.34 15.20 8.35
CA LEU A 658 19.60 13.96 8.13
C LEU A 658 18.30 14.19 7.33
N GLU A 659 17.63 15.32 7.55
CA GLU A 659 16.45 15.73 6.77
C GLU A 659 16.81 15.93 5.29
N ASN A 660 17.85 16.72 4.99
CA ASN A 660 18.30 16.92 3.61
C ASN A 660 18.77 15.61 2.95
N TYR A 661 19.37 14.69 3.71
CA TYR A 661 19.69 13.35 3.22
C TYR A 661 18.42 12.55 2.89
N MET A 662 17.43 12.56 3.79
CA MET A 662 16.16 11.86 3.61
C MET A 662 15.38 12.40 2.41
N ASP A 663 15.31 13.71 2.24
CA ASP A 663 14.59 14.36 1.13
C ASP A 663 15.19 14.01 -0.24
N ARG A 664 16.50 13.74 -0.28
CA ARG A 664 17.20 13.35 -1.51
C ARG A 664 17.14 11.83 -1.78
N SER A 665 17.31 11.02 -0.74
CA SER A 665 17.48 9.56 -0.86
C SER A 665 16.22 8.75 -0.62
N CYS A 666 15.23 9.33 0.07
CA CYS A 666 14.06 8.64 0.63
C CYS A 666 14.42 7.47 1.59
N ASP A 667 15.66 7.41 2.09
CA ASP A 667 16.14 6.35 3.00
C ASP A 667 15.79 6.67 4.46
N VAL A 668 14.53 6.39 4.81
CA VAL A 668 14.03 6.54 6.19
C VAL A 668 14.70 5.57 7.16
N GLN A 669 15.13 4.40 6.67
CA GLN A 669 15.75 3.35 7.49
C GLN A 669 17.07 3.84 8.10
N THR A 670 17.98 4.38 7.29
CA THR A 670 19.28 4.85 7.76
C THR A 670 19.12 5.97 8.78
N VAL A 671 18.23 6.93 8.53
CA VAL A 671 17.97 8.05 9.44
C VAL A 671 17.37 7.59 10.78
N ALA A 672 16.40 6.67 10.75
CA ALA A 672 15.80 6.10 11.96
C ALA A 672 16.82 5.28 12.79
N ILE A 673 17.71 4.53 12.14
CA ILE A 673 18.76 3.77 12.81
C ILE A 673 19.83 4.72 13.39
N ALA A 674 20.31 5.69 12.61
CA ALA A 674 21.32 6.66 13.04
C ALA A 674 20.91 7.41 14.31
N THR A 675 19.65 7.85 14.36
CA THR A 675 19.09 8.55 15.52
C THR A 675 19.04 7.67 16.76
N VAL A 676 18.63 6.40 16.63
CA VAL A 676 18.62 5.43 17.74
C VAL A 676 20.03 5.13 18.25
N PHE A 677 21.01 4.90 17.37
CA PHE A 677 22.39 4.59 17.74
C PHE A 677 23.18 5.78 18.31
N SER A 678 22.67 7.02 18.17
CA SER A 678 23.29 8.21 18.76
C SER A 678 23.16 8.33 20.28
N MET A 679 22.33 7.48 20.92
CA MET A 679 22.13 7.43 22.38
C MET A 679 21.71 8.78 23.02
N SER A 680 21.08 9.67 22.24
CA SER A 680 20.76 11.05 22.66
C SER A 680 19.29 11.22 23.02
N ASN A 681 18.98 11.34 24.31
CA ASN A 681 17.60 11.61 24.76
C ASN A 681 17.07 13.01 24.37
N ILE A 682 17.96 13.96 24.04
CA ILE A 682 17.57 15.33 23.67
C ILE A 682 16.96 15.33 22.27
N VAL A 683 17.54 14.55 21.36
CA VAL A 683 17.15 14.44 19.95
C VAL A 683 15.80 13.74 19.80
N MET A 684 15.49 12.81 20.72
CA MET A 684 14.21 12.11 20.78
C MET A 684 13.00 12.99 21.11
N LYS A 685 13.21 14.27 21.46
CA LYS A 685 12.15 15.25 21.65
C LYS A 685 11.74 15.95 20.36
N ASP A 686 12.56 15.89 19.31
CA ASP A 686 12.22 16.48 18.02
C ASP A 686 11.12 15.65 17.36
N THR A 687 10.08 16.33 16.88
CA THR A 687 8.93 15.71 16.21
C THR A 687 9.37 14.96 14.94
N ARG A 688 10.31 15.52 14.16
CA ARG A 688 10.79 14.92 12.89
C ARG A 688 11.38 13.53 13.13
N VAL A 689 12.21 13.40 14.16
CA VAL A 689 12.87 12.13 14.52
C VAL A 689 11.85 11.06 14.92
N LEU A 690 10.80 11.45 15.66
CA LEU A 690 9.73 10.54 16.03
C LEU A 690 8.95 10.07 14.79
N GLU A 691 8.67 10.97 13.84
CA GLU A 691 8.01 10.63 12.59
C GLU A 691 8.86 9.68 11.73
N TRP A 692 10.18 9.86 11.66
CA TRP A 692 11.07 8.94 10.94
C TRP A 692 11.07 7.53 11.55
N ILE A 693 11.14 7.44 12.88
CA ILE A 693 11.12 6.17 13.59
C ILE A 693 9.76 5.47 13.40
N GLU A 694 8.65 6.17 13.58
CA GLU A 694 7.32 5.58 13.41
C GLU A 694 7.03 5.24 11.94
N GLY A 695 7.50 6.06 10.99
CA GLY A 695 7.43 5.78 9.56
C GLY A 695 8.19 4.51 9.18
N TYR A 696 9.40 4.31 9.72
CA TYR A 696 10.14 3.07 9.50
C TYR A 696 9.45 1.85 10.15
N ARG A 697 8.86 2.00 11.34
CA ARG A 697 8.09 0.93 12.00
C ARG A 697 6.85 0.53 11.18
N ASP A 698 6.09 1.51 10.71
CA ASP A 698 4.92 1.28 9.85
C ASP A 698 5.33 0.61 8.52
N LEU A 699 6.48 0.99 7.95
CA LEU A 699 7.02 0.36 6.75
C LEU A 699 7.34 -1.13 6.98
N LEU A 700 8.02 -1.47 8.08
CA LEU A 700 8.31 -2.86 8.44
C LEU A 700 7.01 -3.67 8.69
N ASP A 701 6.00 -3.05 9.28
CA ASP A 701 4.68 -3.66 9.49
C ASP A 701 3.97 -3.95 8.16
N ARG A 702 3.97 -2.99 7.23
CA ARG A 702 3.42 -3.16 5.87
C ARG A 702 4.14 -4.27 5.12
N TRP A 703 5.46 -4.35 5.24
CA TRP A 703 6.27 -5.45 4.67
C TRP A 703 6.13 -6.77 5.43
N ARG A 704 5.36 -6.81 6.53
CA ARG A 704 5.11 -7.98 7.38
C ARG A 704 6.40 -8.53 8.02
N LEU A 705 7.39 -7.67 8.25
CA LEU A 705 8.67 -7.97 8.92
C LEU A 705 8.57 -7.77 10.44
N TRP A 706 7.56 -8.40 11.04
CA TRP A 706 7.21 -8.22 12.46
C TRP A 706 8.35 -8.58 13.42
N HIS A 707 9.14 -9.61 13.07
CA HIS A 707 10.26 -10.06 13.90
C HIS A 707 11.39 -9.03 13.91
N GLN A 708 11.75 -8.50 12.74
CA GLN A 708 12.77 -7.47 12.58
C GLN A 708 12.32 -6.16 13.24
N ARG A 709 11.05 -5.79 13.10
CA ARG A 709 10.44 -4.64 13.81
C ARG A 709 10.55 -4.78 15.33
N ALA A 710 10.24 -5.96 15.86
CA ALA A 710 10.39 -6.24 17.30
C ALA A 710 11.86 -6.16 17.76
N GLN A 711 12.81 -6.66 16.95
CA GLN A 711 14.24 -6.54 17.23
C GLN A 711 14.69 -5.07 17.22
N PHE A 712 14.26 -4.27 16.24
CA PHE A 712 14.54 -2.84 16.20
C PHE A 712 13.99 -2.10 17.45
N ASP A 713 12.78 -2.44 17.90
CA ASP A 713 12.21 -1.87 19.14
C ASP A 713 13.06 -2.24 20.39
N ILE A 714 13.66 -3.44 20.43
CA ILE A 714 14.60 -3.85 21.50
C ILE A 714 15.90 -3.03 21.45
N VAL A 715 16.44 -2.81 20.26
CA VAL A 715 17.63 -1.96 20.04
C VAL A 715 17.36 -0.54 20.54
N ARG A 716 16.22 0.04 20.14
CA ARG A 716 15.76 1.36 20.59
C ARG A 716 15.70 1.45 22.12
N GLN A 717 15.15 0.43 22.78
CA GLN A 717 15.04 0.40 24.24
C GLN A 717 16.40 0.26 24.94
N THR A 718 17.38 -0.35 24.29
CA THR A 718 18.74 -0.52 24.83
C THR A 718 19.45 0.83 24.95
N PHE A 719 19.27 1.71 23.97
CA PHE A 719 19.94 3.01 23.93
C PHE A 719 19.11 4.16 24.54
N ILE A 720 17.78 4.06 24.54
CA ILE A 720 16.87 5.12 25.02
C ILE A 720 16.05 4.60 26.21
N HIS A 721 16.48 4.94 27.44
CA HIS A 721 15.88 4.42 28.67
C HIS A 721 14.57 5.08 29.10
N ASP A 722 14.26 6.29 28.60
CA ASP A 722 13.04 7.04 28.98
C ASP A 722 11.77 6.57 28.26
N HIS A 723 11.89 5.94 27.09
CA HIS A 723 10.76 5.42 26.31
C HIS A 723 10.64 3.90 26.47
N ARG A 724 9.99 3.46 27.55
CA ARG A 724 9.60 2.04 27.68
C ARG A 724 8.42 1.75 26.76
N VAL A 725 8.60 0.80 25.83
CA VAL A 725 7.49 0.27 25.03
C VAL A 725 6.47 -0.33 26.01
N LEU A 726 5.26 0.23 26.03
CA LEU A 726 4.18 -0.28 26.86
C LEU A 726 3.80 -1.68 26.37
N PRO A 727 3.57 -2.66 27.27
CA PRO A 727 3.06 -3.96 26.86
C PRO A 727 1.72 -3.78 26.14
N GLN A 728 1.67 -4.14 24.86
CA GLN A 728 0.45 -4.05 24.04
C GLN A 728 -0.56 -5.15 24.37
N VAL A 729 -0.11 -6.24 25.01
CA VAL A 729 -0.94 -7.39 25.39
C VAL A 729 -0.80 -7.65 26.88
N HIS A 730 -1.93 -7.84 27.56
CA HIS A 730 -1.99 -8.20 28.96
C HIS A 730 -2.73 -9.53 29.14
N ILE A 731 -2.23 -10.38 30.03
CA ILE A 731 -2.89 -11.64 30.37
C ILE A 731 -3.76 -11.40 31.61
N SER A 732 -5.05 -11.64 31.49
CA SER A 732 -6.02 -11.53 32.58
C SER A 732 -6.45 -12.90 33.11
N CYS A 733 -6.84 -12.96 34.39
CA CYS A 733 -7.36 -14.18 34.98
C CYS A 733 -8.81 -14.43 34.54
N ASN A 734 -9.10 -15.61 33.99
CA ASN A 734 -10.48 -15.99 33.61
C ASN A 734 -11.50 -15.93 34.77
N PHE A 735 -11.05 -15.94 36.03
CA PHE A 735 -11.96 -15.93 37.17
C PHE A 735 -12.24 -14.56 37.77
N CYS A 736 -11.23 -13.67 37.82
CA CYS A 736 -11.38 -12.36 38.45
C CYS A 736 -11.06 -11.19 37.51
N SER A 737 -10.70 -11.48 36.26
CA SER A 737 -10.36 -10.53 35.19
C SER A 737 -9.18 -9.59 35.46
N ASN A 738 -8.62 -9.60 36.68
CA ASN A 738 -7.40 -8.88 37.02
C ASN A 738 -6.19 -9.45 36.27
N GLN A 739 -5.24 -8.56 35.96
CA GLN A 739 -4.00 -8.89 35.28
C GLN A 739 -3.15 -9.87 36.11
N ILE A 740 -2.68 -10.95 35.47
CA ILE A 740 -1.81 -11.95 36.11
C ILE A 740 -0.35 -11.48 36.13
N SER A 741 0.05 -10.66 35.15
CA SER A 741 1.40 -10.14 34.99
C SER A 741 1.66 -8.94 35.91
N ASN A 742 2.43 -9.14 36.98
CA ASN A 742 2.92 -8.04 37.82
C ASN A 742 4.29 -7.52 37.32
N THR A 743 4.36 -7.12 36.04
CA THR A 743 5.61 -6.58 35.45
C THR A 743 6.03 -5.25 36.07
N GLN A 744 5.11 -4.50 36.69
CA GLN A 744 5.46 -3.26 37.42
C GLN A 744 6.24 -3.52 38.71
N SER A 745 5.99 -4.62 39.44
CA SER A 745 6.65 -4.86 40.74
C SER A 745 8.10 -5.38 40.61
N LEU A 746 8.43 -6.10 39.54
CA LEU A 746 9.81 -6.53 39.25
C LEU A 746 10.68 -5.37 38.74
N MET A 747 10.11 -4.42 38.01
CA MET A 747 10.82 -3.28 37.43
C MET A 747 11.00 -2.09 38.38
N ASN A 748 10.22 -2.00 39.46
CA ASN A 748 10.35 -0.94 40.47
C ASN A 748 11.47 -1.16 41.49
N LYS A 749 12.14 -2.33 41.49
CA LYS A 749 13.24 -2.61 42.42
C LYS A 749 14.47 -1.72 42.21
N ASP A 750 14.74 -1.27 40.98
CA ASP A 750 15.89 -0.41 40.69
C ASP A 750 15.67 1.05 41.13
N ARG A 751 14.43 1.45 41.42
CA ARG A 751 14.12 2.82 41.85
C ARG A 751 14.21 3.04 43.37
N MET A 752 14.33 1.97 44.17
CA MET A 752 14.37 2.03 45.64
C MET A 752 15.77 1.98 46.27
N MET A 753 16.85 1.95 45.47
CA MET A 753 18.24 1.96 46.00
C MET A 753 18.94 3.34 45.95
N ILE A 754 18.30 4.40 45.41
CA ILE A 754 18.98 5.71 45.21
C ILE A 754 18.28 6.88 45.93
N SER A 755 17.20 6.65 46.70
CA SER A 755 16.58 7.74 47.48
C SER A 755 16.24 7.30 48.90
N SER A 756 17.24 7.35 49.78
CA SER A 756 17.07 7.43 51.24
C SER A 756 18.37 7.89 51.91
N GLY A 757 18.79 9.12 51.60
CA GLY A 757 19.69 9.88 52.46
C GLY A 757 18.86 10.76 53.38
N GLY A 758 18.75 10.39 54.65
CA GLY A 758 18.40 11.33 55.74
C GLY A 758 17.04 11.12 56.43
N ASN A 759 17.10 10.49 57.61
CA ASN A 759 16.38 10.84 58.84
C ASN A 759 14.83 10.88 58.85
N GLN A 760 14.18 9.86 59.43
CA GLN A 760 13.68 9.92 60.83
C GLN A 760 12.74 8.74 61.22
N TYR A 761 13.00 8.23 62.43
CA TYR A 761 12.13 7.53 63.40
C TYR A 761 11.59 6.10 63.16
N ARG A 762 11.77 5.32 64.25
CA ARG A 762 11.57 3.88 64.46
C ARG A 762 10.10 3.48 64.68
N GLY A 763 9.77 2.25 64.28
CA GLY A 763 8.68 1.42 64.82
C GLY A 763 8.84 -0.04 64.37
N PRO A 764 8.63 -1.07 65.24
CA PRO A 764 9.20 -2.40 65.03
C PRO A 764 8.20 -3.37 64.40
N GLN A 765 8.63 -4.21 63.45
CA GLN A 765 8.17 -5.61 63.35
C GLN A 765 8.92 -6.40 62.27
N SER A 766 9.54 -7.48 62.73
CA SER A 766 9.79 -8.75 62.03
C SER A 766 10.27 -8.69 60.58
N ARG A 767 11.57 -8.92 60.37
CA ARG A 767 12.09 -9.49 59.12
C ARG A 767 11.57 -10.93 58.97
N PRO A 768 10.79 -11.29 57.94
CA PRO A 768 10.75 -12.66 57.46
C PRO A 768 11.97 -12.86 56.56
N LYS A 769 12.87 -13.79 56.94
CA LYS A 769 13.82 -14.38 56.00
C LYS A 769 13.00 -15.05 54.88
N MET A 770 12.99 -14.48 53.68
CA MET A 770 12.39 -15.13 52.51
C MET A 770 13.44 -16.00 51.80
N PRO A 771 13.09 -17.23 51.39
CA PRO A 771 14.01 -18.15 50.73
C PRO A 771 14.27 -17.74 49.27
N HIS A 772 15.42 -18.16 48.75
CA HIS A 772 15.96 -17.87 47.41
C HIS A 772 15.16 -18.41 46.20
N ASN A 773 13.89 -18.80 46.35
CA ASN A 773 13.09 -19.32 45.25
C ASN A 773 12.24 -18.23 44.59
N LYS A 774 12.43 -18.04 43.28
CA LYS A 774 11.55 -17.25 42.41
C LYS A 774 10.09 -17.63 42.68
N PRO A 775 9.15 -16.68 42.88
CA PRO A 775 7.76 -17.01 43.18
C PRO A 775 7.13 -17.76 41.99
N LYS A 776 6.81 -19.04 42.18
CA LYS A 776 6.07 -19.85 41.20
C LYS A 776 4.65 -19.31 41.11
N ILE A 777 4.31 -18.62 40.02
CA ILE A 777 2.96 -18.10 39.75
C ILE A 777 2.07 -19.28 39.32
N SER A 778 1.73 -20.19 40.24
CA SER A 778 0.84 -21.34 39.96
C SER A 778 -0.65 -21.02 40.20
N CYS A 779 -0.92 -19.86 40.81
CA CYS A 779 -2.25 -19.34 41.09
C CYS A 779 -2.31 -17.83 40.82
N CYS A 780 -3.51 -17.31 40.54
CA CYS A 780 -3.74 -15.87 40.40
C CYS A 780 -3.43 -15.13 41.71
N GLN A 781 -2.70 -14.02 41.64
CA GLN A 781 -2.34 -13.25 42.84
C GLN A 781 -3.54 -12.54 43.49
N SER A 782 -4.55 -12.15 42.71
CA SER A 782 -5.74 -11.47 43.23
C SER A 782 -6.77 -12.43 43.84
N CYS A 783 -7.10 -13.53 43.15
CA CYS A 783 -8.17 -14.44 43.59
C CYS A 783 -7.68 -15.80 44.11
N ARG A 784 -6.37 -16.07 44.07
CA ARG A 784 -5.72 -17.33 44.50
C ARG A 784 -6.20 -18.61 43.81
N LYS A 785 -7.06 -18.52 42.79
CA LYS A 785 -7.46 -19.67 41.96
C LYS A 785 -6.30 -20.14 41.08
N ALA A 786 -6.23 -21.45 40.86
CA ALA A 786 -5.17 -22.06 40.07
C ALA A 786 -5.21 -21.62 38.60
N LEU A 787 -4.04 -21.48 37.98
CA LEU A 787 -3.90 -21.07 36.58
C LEU A 787 -4.08 -22.27 35.62
N PRO A 788 -4.30 -22.04 34.31
CA PRO A 788 -4.42 -23.12 33.33
C PRO A 788 -3.27 -24.12 33.38
N ARG A 789 -3.56 -25.38 33.06
CA ARG A 789 -2.59 -26.49 33.04
C ARG A 789 -2.17 -26.81 31.62
N CYS A 790 -0.94 -27.28 31.46
CA CYS A 790 -0.49 -27.86 30.20
C CYS A 790 -1.29 -29.13 29.92
N ALA A 791 -1.83 -29.26 28.70
CA ALA A 791 -2.61 -30.42 28.29
C ALA A 791 -1.82 -31.74 28.36
N ILE A 792 -0.47 -31.68 28.33
CA ILE A 792 0.41 -32.85 28.25
C ILE A 792 1.02 -33.17 29.62
N CYS A 793 1.78 -32.24 30.21
CA CYS A 793 2.42 -32.49 31.51
C CYS A 793 1.55 -32.16 32.72
N LEU A 794 0.35 -31.59 32.52
CA LEU A 794 -0.62 -31.21 33.56
C LEU A 794 -0.10 -30.20 34.59
N ALA A 795 1.10 -29.65 34.40
CA ALA A 795 1.65 -28.61 35.26
C ALA A 795 0.93 -27.27 35.02
N HIS A 796 0.75 -26.50 36.09
CA HIS A 796 0.16 -25.16 36.02
C HIS A 796 1.11 -24.18 35.31
N MET A 797 0.54 -23.24 34.55
CA MET A 797 1.24 -22.09 33.98
C MET A 797 2.18 -21.46 35.03
N GLY A 798 3.43 -21.17 34.65
CA GLY A 798 4.47 -20.69 35.57
C GLY A 798 5.35 -21.78 36.20
N THR A 799 5.12 -23.05 35.87
CA THR A 799 6.01 -24.17 36.20
C THR A 799 6.92 -24.45 34.99
N LEU A 800 8.24 -24.56 35.18
CA LEU A 800 9.15 -24.88 34.08
C LEU A 800 8.89 -26.28 33.52
N SER A 801 9.00 -26.46 32.20
CA SER A 801 9.16 -27.77 31.55
C SER A 801 10.41 -28.45 32.12
N GLY A 802 10.37 -29.76 32.33
CA GLY A 802 11.40 -30.53 33.07
C GLY A 802 12.79 -30.64 32.44
N LEU A 803 13.20 -29.70 31.57
CA LEU A 803 14.47 -29.68 30.86
C LEU A 803 15.08 -28.28 31.00
N GLY A 804 16.25 -28.18 31.65
CA GLY A 804 17.10 -26.98 31.65
C GLY A 804 16.96 -26.06 32.88
N ALA A 805 17.66 -26.39 33.97
CA ALA A 805 17.93 -25.45 35.06
C ALA A 805 19.43 -25.44 35.41
N ASP A 806 20.27 -25.04 34.46
CA ASP A 806 21.66 -24.69 34.77
C ASP A 806 21.72 -23.25 35.30
N THR A 807 21.83 -23.16 36.63
CA THR A 807 22.03 -21.91 37.36
C THR A 807 23.51 -21.54 37.41
N SER A 808 23.98 -20.79 36.40
CA SER A 808 25.20 -19.99 36.51
C SER A 808 25.15 -18.78 35.58
N GLY A 809 25.15 -17.58 36.16
CA GLY A 809 25.25 -16.31 35.43
C GLY A 809 24.32 -15.22 35.97
N SER A 810 24.90 -14.18 36.55
CA SER A 810 24.23 -12.95 37.01
C SER A 810 23.65 -12.16 35.83
N GLY A 811 22.34 -12.29 35.63
CA GLY A 811 21.54 -11.53 34.68
C GLY A 811 20.11 -12.08 34.72
N VAL A 812 19.09 -11.25 34.50
CA VAL A 812 17.70 -11.72 34.41
C VAL A 812 17.55 -12.49 33.09
N LYS A 813 17.98 -13.76 33.05
CA LYS A 813 17.72 -14.64 31.91
C LYS A 813 16.21 -14.87 31.82
N LEU A 814 15.61 -14.41 30.72
CA LEU A 814 14.26 -14.79 30.33
C LEU A 814 14.18 -16.32 30.24
N THR A 815 13.03 -16.91 30.58
CA THR A 815 12.80 -18.35 30.40
C THR A 815 12.92 -18.69 28.92
N GLU A 816 13.57 -19.81 28.59
CA GLU A 816 13.65 -20.30 27.20
C GLU A 816 12.24 -20.51 26.62
N PHE A 817 12.10 -20.28 25.31
CA PHE A 817 10.80 -20.35 24.62
C PHE A 817 10.08 -21.69 24.85
N GLY A 818 10.83 -22.79 24.93
CA GLY A 818 10.29 -24.12 25.19
C GLY A 818 9.48 -24.26 26.49
N ALA A 819 9.82 -23.46 27.51
CA ALA A 819 9.11 -23.38 28.78
C ALA A 819 7.94 -22.39 28.77
N TRP A 820 7.72 -21.65 27.68
CA TRP A 820 6.61 -20.70 27.57
C TRP A 820 5.29 -21.44 27.45
N PHE A 821 4.26 -20.89 28.06
CA PHE A 821 2.91 -21.43 27.95
C PHE A 821 2.25 -20.84 26.70
N THR A 822 1.88 -21.68 25.73
CA THR A 822 1.20 -21.32 24.49
C THR A 822 -0.19 -21.97 24.44
N TRP A 823 -1.14 -21.35 23.73
CA TRP A 823 -2.51 -21.85 23.63
C TRP A 823 -3.17 -21.50 22.30
N CYS A 824 -4.13 -22.32 21.89
CA CYS A 824 -4.94 -22.06 20.71
C CYS A 824 -6.03 -21.02 21.03
N GLN A 825 -6.21 -20.01 20.17
CA GLN A 825 -7.24 -18.98 20.39
C GLN A 825 -8.68 -19.50 20.21
N THR A 826 -8.86 -20.57 19.43
CA THR A 826 -10.17 -21.18 19.15
C THR A 826 -10.65 -22.05 20.32
N CYS A 827 -9.87 -23.06 20.71
CA CYS A 827 -10.27 -23.98 21.77
C CYS A 827 -9.79 -23.57 23.17
N ARG A 828 -8.92 -22.57 23.29
CA ARG A 828 -8.32 -22.08 24.55
C ARG A 828 -7.53 -23.12 25.34
N HIS A 829 -7.30 -24.30 24.78
CA HIS A 829 -6.39 -25.29 25.32
C HIS A 829 -4.95 -24.96 24.96
N GLY A 830 -4.04 -25.34 25.84
CA GLY A 830 -2.63 -24.96 25.72
C GLY A 830 -1.71 -25.77 26.61
N GLY A 831 -0.45 -25.40 26.60
CA GLY A 831 0.61 -26.08 27.30
C GLY A 831 1.97 -25.44 27.06
N HIS A 832 3.02 -26.08 27.55
CA HIS A 832 4.37 -25.60 27.26
C HIS A 832 4.68 -25.77 25.78
N ALA A 833 5.38 -24.79 25.20
CA ALA A 833 5.68 -24.75 23.77
C ALA A 833 6.37 -26.03 23.29
N ASP A 834 7.35 -26.56 24.04
CA ASP A 834 8.04 -27.81 23.67
C ASP A 834 7.09 -29.00 23.62
N HIS A 835 6.28 -29.18 24.67
CA HIS A 835 5.33 -30.28 24.74
C HIS A 835 4.33 -30.22 23.59
N LEU A 836 3.80 -29.03 23.30
CA LEU A 836 2.87 -28.86 22.18
C LEU A 836 3.55 -29.09 20.83
N THR A 837 4.79 -28.62 20.66
CA THR A 837 5.56 -28.82 19.41
C THR A 837 5.80 -30.31 19.17
N GLN A 838 6.20 -31.05 20.21
CA GLN A 838 6.38 -32.50 20.15
C GLN A 838 5.07 -33.27 19.90
N TRP A 839 3.96 -32.81 20.48
CA TRP A 839 2.65 -33.44 20.19
C TRP A 839 2.25 -33.22 18.74
N PHE A 840 2.36 -31.99 18.25
CA PHE A 840 1.95 -31.63 16.89
C PHE A 840 2.90 -32.13 15.79
N SER A 841 4.10 -32.61 16.12
CA SER A 841 4.93 -33.32 15.15
C SER A 841 4.36 -34.70 14.78
N GLU A 842 3.55 -35.30 15.65
CA GLU A 842 2.96 -36.63 15.44
C GLU A 842 1.43 -36.58 15.27
N HIS A 843 0.75 -35.54 15.75
CA HIS A 843 -0.71 -35.44 15.80
C HIS A 843 -1.22 -34.13 15.20
N SER A 844 -2.34 -34.14 14.50
CA SER A 844 -2.96 -32.91 13.93
C SER A 844 -4.09 -32.33 14.79
N ASP A 845 -4.54 -33.07 15.80
CA ASP A 845 -5.65 -32.71 16.67
C ASP A 845 -5.17 -32.22 18.04
N CYS A 846 -6.04 -31.50 18.74
CA CYS A 846 -5.78 -30.97 20.08
C CYS A 846 -5.44 -32.09 21.08
N PRO A 847 -4.40 -31.92 21.95
CA PRO A 847 -4.03 -32.93 22.95
C PRO A 847 -5.07 -33.14 24.06
N VAL A 848 -6.10 -32.30 24.15
CA VAL A 848 -7.15 -32.45 25.16
C VAL A 848 -8.19 -33.45 24.67
N THR A 849 -8.36 -34.54 25.43
CA THR A 849 -9.37 -35.57 25.17
C THR A 849 -10.77 -34.97 25.04
N GLY A 850 -11.44 -35.25 23.92
CA GLY A 850 -12.78 -34.74 23.62
C GLY A 850 -12.81 -33.39 22.89
N CYS A 851 -11.66 -32.78 22.59
CA CYS A 851 -11.57 -31.59 21.75
C CYS A 851 -11.27 -31.97 20.29
N SER A 852 -12.18 -31.67 19.37
CA SER A 852 -12.01 -31.92 17.93
C SER A 852 -11.36 -30.76 17.16
N CYS A 853 -10.63 -29.88 17.86
CA CYS A 853 -10.02 -28.71 17.24
C CYS A 853 -8.72 -29.08 16.54
N LYS A 854 -8.63 -28.76 15.23
CA LYS A 854 -7.40 -28.87 14.43
C LYS A 854 -6.50 -27.65 14.65
N CYS A 855 -5.88 -27.56 15.83
CA CYS A 855 -5.14 -26.38 16.27
C CYS A 855 -4.05 -25.94 15.27
N ILE A 856 -3.38 -26.89 14.60
CA ILE A 856 -2.30 -26.60 13.64
C ILE A 856 -2.81 -25.99 12.33
N ALA A 857 -3.97 -26.41 11.83
CA ALA A 857 -4.56 -25.88 10.60
C ALA A 857 -5.09 -24.44 10.77
N GLN A 858 -5.31 -24.02 12.02
CA GLN A 858 -5.75 -22.68 12.37
C GLN A 858 -4.57 -21.71 12.57
N ASP A 859 -3.32 -22.20 12.61
CA ASP A 859 -2.14 -21.35 12.68
C ASP A 859 -1.92 -20.65 11.34
N ALA A 860 -1.86 -19.31 11.37
CA ALA A 860 -1.69 -18.47 10.18
C ALA A 860 -0.37 -18.73 9.45
N VAL A 861 0.63 -19.32 10.13
CA VAL A 861 1.92 -19.69 9.55
C VAL A 861 1.81 -20.96 8.68
N SER A 862 0.95 -21.92 9.04
CA SER A 862 0.74 -23.14 8.23
C SER A 862 0.02 -22.89 6.91
N ARG A 863 -0.63 -21.72 6.73
CA ARG A 863 -1.14 -21.27 5.42
C ARG A 863 -0.02 -20.80 4.47
N ARG A 864 1.24 -20.72 4.91
CA ARG A 864 2.41 -20.26 4.13
C ARG A 864 3.23 -21.36 3.47
N VAL A 865 2.92 -22.64 3.67
CA VAL A 865 3.59 -23.69 2.89
C VAL A 865 2.85 -23.80 1.55
N PRO A 866 3.42 -23.31 0.43
CA PRO A 866 2.85 -23.62 -0.87
C PRO A 866 2.85 -25.14 -1.00
N ARG A 867 1.73 -25.71 -1.44
CA ARG A 867 1.73 -27.11 -1.89
C ARG A 867 2.65 -27.15 -3.12
N GLU A 868 3.90 -27.53 -2.92
CA GLU A 868 4.77 -27.96 -4.01
C GLU A 868 4.08 -29.13 -4.71
N ASN A 869 3.49 -28.87 -5.88
CA ASN A 869 3.26 -29.78 -7.02
C ASN A 869 2.07 -29.32 -7.88
N THR A 870 2.12 -28.11 -8.43
CA THR A 870 1.43 -27.79 -9.70
C THR A 870 2.32 -26.86 -10.52
N THR A 871 3.11 -27.47 -11.41
CA THR A 871 3.77 -26.80 -12.53
C THR A 871 2.70 -26.41 -13.55
N THR A 872 2.07 -25.26 -13.35
CA THR A 872 1.28 -24.56 -14.37
C THR A 872 1.44 -23.06 -14.10
N ASP A 873 2.00 -22.36 -15.09
CA ASP A 873 2.26 -20.92 -15.20
C ASP A 873 1.66 -20.02 -14.09
N CYS A 874 2.54 -19.52 -13.22
CA CYS A 874 2.23 -18.71 -12.04
C CYS A 874 1.78 -17.26 -12.33
N ASN A 875 0.97 -17.01 -13.36
CA ASN A 875 0.50 -15.65 -13.69
C ASN A 875 -0.99 -15.40 -13.45
N GLU A 876 -1.75 -16.41 -13.01
CA GLU A 876 -3.19 -16.30 -12.80
C GLU A 876 -3.57 -16.79 -11.40
N ILE A 877 -3.98 -15.86 -10.55
CA ILE A 877 -4.54 -16.17 -9.23
C ILE A 877 -6.06 -16.06 -9.35
N ALA A 878 -6.76 -17.19 -9.23
CA ALA A 878 -8.22 -17.22 -9.15
C ALA A 878 -8.68 -16.60 -7.81
N VAL A 879 -9.61 -15.65 -7.88
CA VAL A 879 -10.26 -15.07 -6.70
C VAL A 879 -11.37 -16.03 -6.25
N THR A 880 -11.26 -16.60 -5.06
CA THR A 880 -12.34 -17.38 -4.41
C THR A 880 -13.19 -16.51 -3.49
#